data_AF-A0A8T7AX84-F1
#
_entry.id   AF-A0A8T7AX84-F1
#
_cell.length_a   1.000
_cell.length_b   1.000
_cell.length_c   1.000
_cell.angle_alpha   90.00
_cell.angle_beta   90.00
_cell.angle_gamma   90.00
#
_symmetry.space_group_name_H-M   'P 1'
#
loop_
_entity.id
_entity.type
_entity.pdbx_description
1 polymer ?
#
loop_
_entity_poly.entity_id
_entity_poly.type
_entity_poly.pdbx_seq_one_letter_code
_entity_poly.pdbx_strand_id
1 'polypeptide(L)'
;PGGLTRERAGFEVRDVHPTHYGRVCPIETPEGPNIGLINSLAVYARTNDYGFLETPYRRVDNGKVGDKIEYLSAIEEGQYVIAQANARLGDKGEFLDDLVSCRHRNEFTMSAPDRIDYMDVSPRQIVSVAASLIPFLEHDDANRALMGSNMQRQAVPTLRADTPLVGTGMERAVAIDSGVTVIARRGGVVDSVDASRIVVRVNDAETTASEPGVDIYNLTKYTRSNQNTCINQKPLVKAGDTIASGDVLADGPSTDMGELALGQNLLVAFMPWNGYNFEDSILISERLVHEDRFTTIHIEELTCVARDTKLGPEEITADIPNVGDAALGKLDESGIAYIGAEVKGGDILVGKVTPKGETQLTPEEKLLRAIFGEKASDVKDTSLRVPPGMDGTVIDVRVFTRDGVEKDQRALSIESAELASVKKDLGDQQRILEDDIFERVERMLVNKIAEGGPDGLSAGSKITKAYLADLPHEKWFEIRLRNEEANVQLEETATRVKAMRDEFSRRYEEKKNKITAGDDLAPGVLKMVKVYLAVKRRIQPGDKMAGRHGNKGVISTIVPVEDMPYMDDGTPVDIVLNPLGVPSRMNVGQVLETHLGWAARGVGEKIGRMLDAQESVGKVRDFLDRVYNQTGGKTEEVKSFTDAEVLELAGNLRKGVPMATPVFDGATEEEIKNLLELADLPASGQAVLYDGRTGEVFDRTVTVGYMYMLKLNHLVDDKMHARSTGPYSLVTQQPLGGKAQFGGQRFGEMEVWALEAYGAAYTLQEMLTVKSDDVVGRTKMYKNIVDGTHEMQAGMPESFNVLVKEIRSLGINIELEQDTEPS
;
A
#
# COMPACT_ATOMS: atom_id res chain seq x y z
N PRO A 1 5.25 16.94 22.96
CA PRO A 1 5.33 17.84 24.15
C PRO A 1 6.47 17.35 25.05
N GLY A 2 7.29 18.24 25.63
CA GLY A 2 8.45 17.86 26.44
C GLY A 2 9.75 17.55 25.67
N GLY A 3 9.74 17.64 24.34
CA GLY A 3 10.93 17.47 23.48
C GLY A 3 11.49 18.78 22.93
N LEU A 4 12.48 18.68 22.04
CA LEU A 4 13.10 19.83 21.36
C LEU A 4 12.24 20.30 20.18
N THR A 5 12.27 21.61 19.91
CA THR A 5 11.72 22.17 18.67
C THR A 5 12.78 22.17 17.57
N ARG A 6 12.35 22.15 16.31
CA ARG A 6 13.25 22.17 15.14
C ARG A 6 14.27 23.31 15.19
N GLU A 7 13.84 24.48 15.62
CA GLU A 7 14.66 25.70 15.70
C GLU A 7 15.67 25.66 16.86
N ARG A 8 15.37 24.93 17.93
CA ARG A 8 16.26 24.80 19.10
C ARG A 8 17.19 23.58 19.01
N ALA A 9 16.87 22.60 18.18
CA ALA A 9 17.66 21.41 18.00
C ALA A 9 18.91 21.69 17.15
N GLY A 10 20.04 21.85 17.84
CA GLY A 10 21.36 22.01 17.23
C GLY A 10 21.91 20.73 16.59
N PHE A 11 23.15 20.80 16.12
CA PHE A 11 23.83 19.71 15.45
C PHE A 11 24.03 18.47 16.35
N GLU A 12 24.41 18.68 17.61
CA GLU A 12 24.76 17.61 18.56
C GLU A 12 23.67 16.57 18.76
N VAL A 13 22.39 16.98 18.73
CA VAL A 13 21.25 16.07 18.94
C VAL A 13 20.82 15.38 17.65
N ARG A 14 21.22 15.92 16.49
CA ARG A 14 20.88 15.37 15.17
C ARG A 14 21.93 14.37 14.67
N ASP A 15 23.12 14.40 15.27
CA ASP A 15 24.23 13.55 14.86
C ASP A 15 24.03 12.09 15.32
N VAL A 16 24.72 11.17 14.64
CA VAL A 16 24.66 9.75 14.95
C VAL A 16 25.62 9.43 16.09
N HIS A 17 25.08 9.10 17.25
CA HIS A 17 25.87 8.73 18.42
C HIS A 17 26.22 7.23 18.42
N PRO A 18 27.42 6.81 18.87
CA PRO A 18 27.82 5.39 18.90
C PRO A 18 26.87 4.46 19.69
N THR A 19 26.16 4.99 20.69
CA THR A 19 25.16 4.21 21.46
C THR A 19 23.90 3.88 20.66
N HIS A 20 23.70 4.48 19.49
CA HIS A 20 22.61 4.12 18.58
C HIS A 20 22.78 2.71 18.01
N TYR A 21 23.99 2.15 18.02
CA TYR A 21 24.27 0.80 17.55
C TYR A 21 23.31 -0.23 18.18
N GLY A 22 22.62 -1.00 17.34
CA GLY A 22 21.65 -2.00 17.79
C GLY A 22 20.32 -1.44 18.31
N ARG A 23 20.17 -0.12 18.45
CA ARG A 23 19.02 0.54 19.10
C ARG A 23 18.23 1.41 18.14
N VAL A 24 18.92 2.31 17.45
CA VAL A 24 18.33 3.28 16.54
C VAL A 24 19.08 3.18 15.22
N CYS A 25 18.34 3.09 14.11
CA CYS A 25 18.95 2.97 12.80
C CYS A 25 19.70 4.27 12.44
N PRO A 26 20.98 4.18 12.05
CA PRO A 26 21.76 5.35 11.67
C PRO A 26 21.45 5.86 10.24
N ILE A 27 20.74 5.06 9.43
CA ILE A 27 20.47 5.35 8.02
C ILE A 27 19.08 5.93 7.82
N GLU A 28 18.05 5.39 8.49
CA GLU A 28 16.67 5.77 8.24
C GLU A 28 16.25 7.01 9.05
N THR A 29 16.34 8.17 8.40
CA THR A 29 15.80 9.44 8.88
C THR A 29 15.21 10.23 7.70
N PRO A 30 14.16 11.06 7.90
CA PRO A 30 13.69 11.97 6.87
C PRO A 30 14.78 12.94 6.42
N GLU A 31 14.84 13.21 5.12
CA GLU A 31 15.65 14.29 4.56
C GLU A 31 15.06 15.66 4.92
N GLY A 32 15.91 16.69 4.96
CA GLY A 32 15.50 18.08 5.14
C GLY A 32 15.48 18.53 6.62
N PRO A 33 14.52 19.37 7.04
CA PRO A 33 14.61 20.07 8.32
C PRO A 33 14.51 19.17 9.56
N ASN A 34 14.02 17.93 9.37
CA ASN A 34 13.82 16.95 10.45
C ASN A 34 14.95 15.91 10.56
N ILE A 35 16.03 16.04 9.79
CA ILE A 35 17.14 15.08 9.83
C ILE A 35 17.67 14.91 11.26
N GLY A 36 17.83 13.66 11.69
CA GLY A 36 18.32 13.26 13.01
C GLY A 36 17.31 13.45 14.16
N LEU A 37 16.19 14.15 13.93
CA LEU A 37 15.13 14.35 14.93
C LEU A 37 14.09 13.23 14.90
N ILE A 38 13.98 12.53 13.78
CA ILE A 38 13.08 11.40 13.59
C ILE A 38 13.95 10.25 13.12
N ASN A 39 14.14 9.26 13.98
CA ASN A 39 14.88 8.05 13.65
C ASN A 39 14.00 6.82 13.85
N SER A 40 14.28 5.77 13.10
CA SER A 40 13.58 4.49 13.23
C SER A 40 14.29 3.57 14.23
N LEU A 41 13.51 2.74 14.91
CA LEU A 41 14.01 1.69 15.79
C LEU A 41 14.78 0.64 14.95
N ALA A 42 15.88 0.12 15.50
CA ALA A 42 16.60 -0.98 14.88
C ALA A 42 15.84 -2.32 15.05
N VAL A 43 16.14 -3.33 14.22
CA VAL A 43 15.32 -4.56 14.09
C VAL A 43 15.09 -5.29 15.42
N TYR A 44 16.11 -5.43 16.27
CA TYR A 44 16.01 -6.20 17.52
C TYR A 44 15.95 -5.34 18.79
N ALA A 45 15.90 -4.02 18.63
CA ALA A 45 15.89 -3.11 19.76
C ALA A 45 14.57 -3.21 20.51
N ARG A 46 14.62 -3.05 21.83
CA ARG A 46 13.44 -3.02 22.70
C ARG A 46 13.57 -1.94 23.76
N THR A 47 12.43 -1.56 24.34
CA THR A 47 12.38 -0.66 25.49
C THR A 47 12.31 -1.49 26.77
N ASN A 48 13.14 -1.16 27.76
CA ASN A 48 13.12 -1.81 29.06
C ASN A 48 12.07 -1.20 30.02
N ASP A 49 11.94 -1.78 31.22
CA ASP A 49 10.96 -1.36 32.23
C ASP A 49 11.14 0.11 32.68
N TYR A 50 12.33 0.69 32.51
CA TYR A 50 12.65 2.08 32.83
C TYR A 50 12.46 3.04 31.65
N GLY A 51 12.15 2.53 30.45
CA GLY A 51 12.00 3.35 29.25
C GLY A 51 13.28 3.58 28.44
N PHE A 52 14.39 2.90 28.77
CA PHE A 52 15.63 2.96 27.98
C PHE A 52 15.66 1.91 26.88
N LEU A 53 16.37 2.22 25.79
CA LEU A 53 16.57 1.30 24.69
C LEU A 53 17.68 0.29 24.99
N GLU A 54 17.37 -0.99 24.75
CA GLU A 54 18.28 -2.13 24.89
C GLU A 54 18.38 -2.88 23.56
N THR A 55 19.50 -3.56 23.37
CA THR A 55 19.76 -4.43 22.22
C THR A 55 20.26 -5.78 22.72
N PRO A 56 19.92 -6.91 22.05
CA PRO A 56 20.36 -8.23 22.48
C PRO A 56 21.80 -8.51 22.06
N TYR A 57 22.52 -9.24 22.91
CA TYR A 57 23.85 -9.78 22.65
C TYR A 57 23.94 -11.24 23.12
N ARG A 58 24.78 -12.04 22.44
CA ARG A 58 25.13 -13.41 22.87
C ARG A 58 26.25 -13.35 23.89
N ARG A 59 26.08 -14.06 25.00
CA ARG A 59 27.11 -14.14 26.04
C ARG A 59 28.27 -15.03 25.59
N VAL A 60 29.50 -14.58 25.84
CA VAL A 60 30.74 -15.34 25.59
C VAL A 60 31.34 -15.74 26.92
N ASP A 61 31.45 -17.05 27.17
CA ASP A 61 32.06 -17.58 28.39
C ASP A 61 33.33 -18.37 28.02
N ASN A 62 34.49 -17.95 28.55
CA ASN A 62 35.81 -18.57 28.28
C ASN A 62 36.17 -18.69 26.79
N GLY A 63 35.91 -17.63 26.00
CA GLY A 63 36.21 -17.61 24.56
C GLY A 63 35.27 -18.44 23.69
N LYS A 64 34.16 -18.93 24.25
CA LYS A 64 33.11 -19.65 23.53
C LYS A 64 31.82 -18.86 23.54
N VAL A 65 31.27 -18.61 22.36
CA VAL A 65 29.99 -17.93 22.16
C VAL A 65 28.87 -18.89 22.54
N GLY A 66 28.08 -18.53 23.54
CA GLY A 66 26.90 -19.29 23.95
C GLY A 66 25.63 -18.87 23.19
N ASP A 67 24.56 -19.64 23.38
CA ASP A 67 23.23 -19.35 22.83
C ASP A 67 22.35 -18.52 23.78
N LYS A 68 22.87 -18.21 24.97
CA LYS A 68 22.18 -17.35 25.93
C LYS A 68 22.23 -15.89 25.45
N ILE A 69 21.06 -15.32 25.19
CA ILE A 69 20.89 -13.93 24.80
C ILE A 69 20.62 -13.07 26.05
N GLU A 70 21.40 -12.01 26.22
CA GLU A 70 21.18 -11.00 27.25
C GLU A 70 21.00 -9.63 26.58
N TYR A 71 20.03 -8.85 27.04
CA TYR A 71 19.78 -7.51 26.52
C TYR A 71 20.52 -6.49 27.37
N LEU A 72 21.27 -5.61 26.73
CA LEU A 72 22.07 -4.60 27.41
C LEU A 72 21.59 -3.20 27.04
N SER A 73 21.43 -2.36 28.06
CA SER A 73 21.22 -0.92 27.90
C SER A 73 22.51 -0.22 27.45
N ALA A 74 22.40 1.01 26.95
CA ALA A 74 23.56 1.78 26.51
C ALA A 74 24.59 2.04 27.63
N ILE A 75 24.14 2.01 28.89
CA ILE A 75 24.99 2.25 30.06
C ILE A 75 25.79 0.98 30.41
N GLU A 76 25.15 -0.19 30.33
CA GLU A 76 25.77 -1.49 30.60
C GLU A 76 26.73 -1.89 29.49
N GLU A 77 26.35 -1.64 28.23
CA GLU A 77 27.14 -1.94 27.04
C GLU A 77 28.57 -1.40 27.13
N GLY A 78 28.74 -0.17 27.64
CA GLY A 78 30.04 0.48 27.71
C GLY A 78 31.06 -0.20 28.62
N GLN A 79 30.63 -1.13 29.49
CA GLN A 79 31.52 -1.85 30.43
C GLN A 79 32.11 -3.12 29.85
N TYR A 80 31.50 -3.67 28.79
CA TYR A 80 31.85 -4.97 28.23
C TYR A 80 32.56 -4.84 26.88
N VAL A 81 33.34 -5.86 26.52
CA VAL A 81 33.96 -5.98 25.20
C VAL A 81 33.06 -6.81 24.30
N ILE A 82 32.59 -6.21 23.21
CA ILE A 82 31.56 -6.80 22.34
C ILE A 82 32.15 -7.08 20.95
N ALA A 83 32.15 -8.34 20.53
CA ALA A 83 32.56 -8.75 19.19
C ALA A 83 31.47 -8.50 18.14
N GLN A 84 31.91 -8.22 16.90
CA GLN A 84 31.02 -8.07 15.75
C GLN A 84 30.36 -9.41 15.34
N ALA A 85 29.18 -9.33 14.72
CA ALA A 85 28.41 -10.51 14.29
C ALA A 85 29.11 -11.34 13.20
N ASN A 86 29.97 -10.72 12.41
CA ASN A 86 30.70 -11.34 11.29
C ASN A 86 32.02 -12.03 11.71
N ALA A 87 32.31 -12.10 13.01
CA ALA A 87 33.47 -12.81 13.51
C ALA A 87 33.38 -14.30 13.16
N ARG A 88 34.48 -14.89 12.69
CA ARG A 88 34.51 -16.29 12.27
C ARG A 88 34.51 -17.23 13.48
N LEU A 89 33.50 -18.09 13.56
CA LEU A 89 33.33 -19.07 14.62
C LEU A 89 33.54 -20.49 14.08
N GLY A 90 34.10 -21.38 14.90
CA GLY A 90 34.11 -22.82 14.64
C GLY A 90 32.81 -23.51 15.08
N ASP A 91 32.65 -24.80 14.76
CA ASP A 91 31.44 -25.60 15.05
C ASP A 91 31.04 -25.64 16.54
N LYS A 92 32.00 -25.41 17.44
CA LYS A 92 31.79 -25.38 18.89
C LYS A 92 31.65 -23.97 19.47
N GLY A 93 31.49 -22.96 18.61
CA GLY A 93 31.32 -21.55 19.00
C GLY A 93 32.60 -20.86 19.46
N GLU A 94 33.78 -21.40 19.14
CA GLU A 94 35.08 -20.78 19.44
C GLU A 94 35.50 -19.81 18.33
N PHE A 95 36.14 -18.70 18.68
CA PHE A 95 36.68 -17.77 17.69
C PHE A 95 37.88 -18.38 16.97
N LEU A 96 37.87 -18.33 15.64
CA LEU A 96 38.94 -18.90 14.81
C LEU A 96 40.16 -17.96 14.69
N ASP A 97 39.95 -16.66 14.85
CA ASP A 97 40.98 -15.63 14.72
C ASP A 97 41.61 -15.31 16.09
N ASP A 98 42.93 -15.16 16.14
CA ASP A 98 43.68 -14.82 17.38
C ASP A 98 43.34 -13.40 17.91
N LEU A 99 42.92 -12.50 17.01
CA LEU A 99 42.49 -11.14 17.31
C LEU A 99 41.19 -10.85 16.59
N VAL A 100 40.14 -10.56 17.36
CA VAL A 100 38.79 -10.32 16.85
C VAL A 100 38.47 -8.83 16.96
N SER A 101 37.82 -8.29 15.93
CA SER A 101 37.33 -6.91 15.94
C SER A 101 36.18 -6.78 16.93
N CYS A 102 36.33 -5.87 17.88
CA CYS A 102 35.37 -5.66 18.95
C CYS A 102 35.22 -4.17 19.27
N ARG A 103 34.17 -3.86 20.01
CA ARG A 103 33.84 -2.51 20.46
C ARG A 103 33.88 -2.48 21.97
N HIS A 104 34.58 -1.49 22.52
CA HIS A 104 34.69 -1.27 23.96
C HIS A 104 34.70 0.23 24.23
N ARG A 105 33.84 0.70 25.14
CA ARG A 105 33.69 2.13 25.47
C ARG A 105 33.51 3.05 24.26
N ASN A 106 32.67 2.64 23.30
CA ASN A 106 32.38 3.36 22.05
C ASN A 106 33.53 3.45 21.04
N GLU A 107 34.66 2.78 21.27
CA GLU A 107 35.79 2.72 20.33
C GLU A 107 35.94 1.31 19.74
N PHE A 108 36.39 1.25 18.48
CA PHE A 108 36.72 -0.01 17.81
C PHE A 108 38.16 -0.41 18.15
N THR A 109 38.33 -1.62 18.67
CA THR A 109 39.62 -2.19 19.07
C THR A 109 39.70 -3.66 18.66
N MET A 110 40.91 -4.19 18.52
CA MET A 110 41.13 -5.63 18.37
C MET A 110 41.40 -6.23 19.74
N SER A 111 40.69 -7.28 20.12
CA SER A 111 40.89 -7.99 21.39
C SER A 111 41.08 -9.47 21.15
N ALA A 112 41.82 -10.12 22.04
CA ALA A 112 41.96 -11.56 22.05
C ALA A 112 40.63 -12.22 22.52
N PRO A 113 40.30 -13.43 22.02
CA PRO A 113 39.05 -14.13 22.34
C PRO A 113 38.74 -14.31 23.83
N ASP A 114 39.76 -14.36 24.68
CA ASP A 114 39.64 -14.50 26.14
C ASP A 114 39.09 -13.25 26.83
N ARG A 115 39.18 -12.09 26.17
CA ARG A 115 38.72 -10.80 26.71
C ARG A 115 37.35 -10.37 26.20
N ILE A 116 36.72 -11.17 25.35
CA ILE A 116 35.42 -10.87 24.75
C ILE A 116 34.33 -11.39 25.68
N ASP A 117 33.45 -10.50 26.13
CA ASP A 117 32.36 -10.84 27.04
C ASP A 117 31.06 -11.15 26.28
N TYR A 118 30.82 -10.47 25.16
CA TYR A 118 29.60 -10.59 24.37
C TYR A 118 29.88 -10.53 22.87
N MET A 119 28.90 -10.96 22.08
CA MET A 119 28.90 -10.89 20.62
C MET A 119 27.53 -10.44 20.11
N ASP A 120 27.51 -9.66 19.04
CA ASP A 120 26.30 -9.30 18.32
C ASP A 120 25.47 -10.54 17.90
N VAL A 121 24.13 -10.44 17.93
CA VAL A 121 23.25 -11.58 17.58
C VAL A 121 23.17 -11.77 16.07
N SER A 122 23.09 -10.67 15.32
CA SER A 122 22.93 -10.68 13.87
C SER A 122 23.49 -9.39 13.26
N PRO A 123 24.08 -9.43 12.05
CA PRO A 123 24.49 -8.22 11.35
C PRO A 123 23.33 -7.24 11.08
N ARG A 124 22.10 -7.75 10.98
CA ARG A 124 20.89 -6.95 10.75
C ARG A 124 20.50 -6.08 11.95
N GLN A 125 21.06 -6.33 13.13
CA GLN A 125 20.66 -5.63 14.35
C GLN A 125 20.94 -4.12 14.32
N ILE A 126 21.87 -3.68 13.47
CA ILE A 126 22.30 -2.27 13.36
C ILE A 126 21.26 -1.41 12.63
N VAL A 127 20.52 -2.01 11.69
CA VAL A 127 19.65 -1.30 10.76
C VAL A 127 18.19 -1.38 11.18
N SER A 128 17.35 -0.53 10.60
CA SER A 128 15.89 -0.61 10.75
C SER A 128 15.29 -1.66 9.82
N VAL A 129 13.99 -1.89 9.99
CA VAL A 129 13.20 -2.76 9.11
C VAL A 129 13.22 -2.30 7.65
N ALA A 130 13.16 -1.00 7.37
CA ALA A 130 13.14 -0.51 5.98
C ALA A 130 14.52 -0.61 5.31
N ALA A 131 15.60 -0.33 6.06
CA ALA A 131 16.96 -0.47 5.56
C ALA A 131 17.35 -1.96 5.41
N SER A 132 16.80 -2.86 6.23
CA SER A 132 17.07 -4.29 6.14
C SER A 132 16.43 -4.99 4.93
N LEU A 133 15.52 -4.31 4.20
CA LEU A 133 14.91 -4.77 2.94
C LEU A 133 15.74 -4.43 1.69
N ILE A 134 16.84 -3.68 1.85
CA ILE A 134 17.73 -3.32 0.74
C ILE A 134 18.78 -4.44 0.60
N PRO A 135 18.79 -5.21 -0.50
CA PRO A 135 19.85 -6.18 -0.75
C PRO A 135 21.16 -5.44 -1.03
N PHE A 136 22.31 -6.07 -0.79
CA PHE A 136 23.63 -5.47 -1.04
C PHE A 136 23.84 -4.08 -0.42
N LEU A 137 23.20 -3.81 0.72
CA LEU A 137 23.28 -2.52 1.41
C LEU A 137 24.72 -2.11 1.71
N GLU A 138 25.60 -3.09 1.97
CA GLU A 138 27.02 -2.89 2.23
C GLU A 138 27.81 -2.32 1.04
N HIS A 139 27.23 -2.31 -0.16
CA HIS A 139 27.83 -1.76 -1.39
C HIS A 139 27.26 -0.39 -1.78
N ASP A 140 26.39 0.19 -0.96
CA ASP A 140 25.78 1.49 -1.19
C ASP A 140 26.32 2.56 -0.23
N ASP A 141 26.50 3.78 -0.74
CA ASP A 141 26.72 4.95 0.12
C ASP A 141 25.54 5.17 1.07
N ALA A 142 25.82 5.56 2.31
CA ALA A 142 24.81 5.74 3.36
C ALA A 142 23.71 6.74 2.98
N ASN A 143 24.02 7.79 2.21
CA ASN A 143 23.00 8.75 1.76
C ASN A 143 22.05 8.12 0.74
N ARG A 144 22.54 7.18 -0.10
CA ARG A 144 21.70 6.45 -1.04
C ARG A 144 20.83 5.43 -0.34
N ALA A 145 21.37 4.73 0.66
CA ALA A 145 20.58 3.85 1.52
C ALA A 145 19.47 4.60 2.28
N LEU A 146 19.75 5.81 2.77
CA LEU A 146 18.76 6.68 3.40
C LEU A 146 17.63 7.03 2.42
N MET A 147 18.00 7.43 1.20
CA MET A 147 17.02 7.71 0.15
C MET A 147 16.20 6.46 -0.21
N GLY A 148 16.85 5.31 -0.35
CA GLY A 148 16.23 4.03 -0.67
C GLY A 148 15.19 3.59 0.35
N SER A 149 15.56 3.59 1.64
CA SER A 149 14.64 3.26 2.75
C SER A 149 13.46 4.25 2.83
N ASN A 150 13.70 5.54 2.59
CA ASN A 150 12.64 6.56 2.55
C ASN A 150 11.69 6.40 1.35
N MET A 151 12.20 6.01 0.18
CA MET A 151 11.40 5.84 -1.03
C MET A 151 10.56 4.57 -1.01
N GLN A 152 11.04 3.48 -0.41
CA GLN A 152 10.26 2.26 -0.21
C GLN A 152 8.94 2.52 0.52
N ARG A 153 8.93 3.40 1.52
CA ARG A 153 7.72 3.81 2.26
C ARG A 153 6.71 4.59 1.41
N GLN A 154 7.12 5.10 0.25
CA GLN A 154 6.28 5.87 -0.67
C GLN A 154 5.81 5.04 -1.87
N ALA A 155 6.21 3.77 -1.95
CA ALA A 155 5.78 2.87 -3.01
C ALA A 155 4.27 2.64 -2.92
N VAL A 156 3.58 2.77 -4.05
CA VAL A 156 2.13 2.52 -4.15
C VAL A 156 1.90 1.09 -4.59
N PRO A 157 0.97 0.36 -3.95
CA PRO A 157 0.64 -0.99 -4.38
C PRO A 157 0.18 -1.07 -5.83
N THR A 158 0.87 -1.89 -6.61
CA THR A 158 0.51 -2.22 -7.99
C THR A 158 -0.70 -3.15 -8.03
N LEU A 159 -1.42 -3.15 -9.15
CA LEU A 159 -2.58 -4.03 -9.38
C LEU A 159 -2.23 -5.52 -9.20
N ARG A 160 -1.02 -5.89 -9.62
CA ARG A 160 -0.43 -7.22 -9.49
C ARG A 160 0.81 -7.10 -8.61
N ALA A 161 0.79 -7.80 -7.48
CA ALA A 161 1.97 -7.96 -6.64
C ALA A 161 2.95 -8.92 -7.35
N ASP A 162 4.24 -8.68 -7.16
CA ASP A 162 5.34 -9.48 -7.70
C ASP A 162 6.43 -9.54 -6.63
N THR A 163 6.70 -10.74 -6.13
CA THR A 163 7.76 -10.99 -5.15
C THR A 163 9.12 -10.53 -5.67
N PRO A 164 9.96 -9.86 -4.86
CA PRO A 164 11.29 -9.46 -5.29
C PRO A 164 12.16 -10.71 -5.56
N LEU A 165 12.73 -10.81 -6.77
CA LEU A 165 13.65 -11.91 -7.10
C LEU A 165 14.93 -11.85 -6.27
N VAL A 166 15.32 -10.66 -5.83
CA VAL A 166 16.45 -10.43 -4.93
C VAL A 166 15.93 -9.76 -3.67
N GLY A 167 15.62 -10.54 -2.64
CA GLY A 167 15.18 -10.06 -1.34
C GLY A 167 16.29 -10.11 -0.29
N THR A 168 15.94 -9.89 0.98
CA THR A 168 16.84 -10.11 2.11
C THR A 168 16.34 -11.19 3.07
N GLY A 169 15.11 -11.68 2.88
CA GLY A 169 14.40 -12.58 3.79
C GLY A 169 13.70 -11.85 4.94
N MET A 170 13.72 -10.51 4.96
CA MET A 170 12.92 -9.70 5.89
C MET A 170 11.48 -9.51 5.37
N GLU A 171 11.25 -9.70 4.08
CA GLU A 171 9.99 -9.47 3.39
C GLU A 171 8.83 -10.25 4.03
N ARG A 172 9.06 -11.52 4.39
CA ARG A 172 8.05 -12.36 5.05
C ARG A 172 7.71 -11.87 6.46
N ALA A 173 8.73 -11.52 7.25
CA ALA A 173 8.52 -11.00 8.61
C ALA A 173 7.71 -9.70 8.58
N VAL A 174 8.05 -8.79 7.66
CA VAL A 174 7.32 -7.51 7.50
C VAL A 174 5.88 -7.73 7.05
N ALA A 175 5.64 -8.62 6.09
CA ALA A 175 4.28 -8.92 5.62
C ALA A 175 3.40 -9.46 6.75
N ILE A 176 3.88 -10.47 7.48
CA ILE A 176 3.16 -11.13 8.58
C ILE A 176 2.92 -10.15 9.75
N ASP A 177 3.96 -9.47 10.24
CA ASP A 177 3.87 -8.62 11.43
C ASP A 177 3.09 -7.31 11.18
N SER A 178 2.95 -6.88 9.92
CA SER A 178 2.20 -5.68 9.57
C SER A 178 0.67 -5.80 9.78
N GLY A 179 0.15 -7.03 9.83
CA GLY A 179 -1.29 -7.31 9.93
C GLY A 179 -2.07 -7.05 8.65
N VAL A 180 -1.41 -6.79 7.51
CA VAL A 180 -2.09 -6.64 6.20
C VAL A 180 -2.46 -7.99 5.60
N THR A 181 -1.68 -9.04 5.88
CA THR A 181 -1.96 -10.43 5.53
C THR A 181 -2.89 -11.07 6.55
N VAL A 182 -3.74 -12.00 6.10
CA VAL A 182 -4.59 -12.77 7.00
C VAL A 182 -3.85 -14.03 7.43
N ILE A 183 -3.60 -14.17 8.72
CA ILE A 183 -2.84 -15.27 9.31
C ILE A 183 -3.80 -16.24 10.01
N ALA A 184 -3.54 -17.54 9.86
CA ALA A 184 -4.22 -18.60 10.57
C ALA A 184 -3.91 -18.53 12.07
N ARG A 185 -4.94 -18.35 12.90
CA ARG A 185 -4.80 -18.38 14.36
C ARG A 185 -4.49 -19.79 14.86
N ARG A 186 -5.16 -20.77 14.28
CA ARG A 186 -5.11 -22.18 14.64
C ARG A 186 -4.91 -23.04 13.40
N GLY A 187 -4.27 -24.18 13.57
CA GLY A 187 -4.11 -25.19 12.54
C GLY A 187 -5.42 -25.91 12.24
N GLY A 188 -5.59 -26.34 11.00
CA GLY A 188 -6.84 -26.94 10.56
C GLY A 188 -6.87 -27.27 9.07
N VAL A 189 -8.07 -27.59 8.59
CA VAL A 189 -8.35 -27.84 7.17
C VAL A 189 -9.27 -26.74 6.65
N VAL A 190 -8.95 -26.21 5.47
CA VAL A 190 -9.77 -25.19 4.81
C VAL A 190 -11.06 -25.84 4.28
N ASP A 191 -12.21 -25.44 4.84
CA ASP A 191 -13.53 -25.97 4.46
C ASP A 191 -14.06 -25.30 3.19
N SER A 192 -14.02 -23.96 3.16
CA SER A 192 -14.42 -23.19 1.99
C SER A 192 -13.61 -21.90 1.83
N VAL A 193 -13.35 -21.54 0.58
CA VAL A 193 -12.64 -20.33 0.18
C VAL A 193 -13.51 -19.55 -0.78
N ASP A 194 -13.77 -18.30 -0.44
CA ASP A 194 -14.37 -17.31 -1.32
C ASP A 194 -13.43 -16.10 -1.44
N ALA A 195 -13.64 -15.25 -2.44
CA ALA A 195 -12.88 -14.03 -2.62
C ALA A 195 -13.05 -13.05 -1.44
N SER A 196 -14.12 -13.18 -0.65
CA SER A 196 -14.49 -12.29 0.46
C SER A 196 -14.24 -12.89 1.85
N ARG A 197 -14.11 -14.21 1.98
CA ARG A 197 -13.91 -14.88 3.28
C ARG A 197 -13.31 -16.27 3.12
N ILE A 198 -12.63 -16.72 4.17
CA ILE A 198 -12.03 -18.06 4.28
C ILE A 198 -12.57 -18.72 5.54
N VAL A 199 -13.02 -19.96 5.42
CA VAL A 199 -13.55 -20.74 6.54
C VAL A 199 -12.65 -21.93 6.80
N VAL A 200 -12.11 -22.00 8.01
CA VAL A 200 -11.19 -23.04 8.47
C VAL A 200 -11.88 -23.88 9.52
N ARG A 201 -11.88 -25.19 9.31
CA ARG A 201 -12.23 -26.18 10.34
C ARG A 201 -10.98 -26.47 11.16
N VAL A 202 -11.04 -26.16 12.44
CA VAL A 202 -9.88 -26.25 13.34
C VAL A 202 -9.65 -27.69 13.74
N ASN A 203 -8.38 -28.07 13.96
CA ASN A 203 -8.04 -29.39 14.47
C ASN A 203 -8.60 -29.60 15.89
N ASP A 204 -9.10 -30.81 16.18
CA ASP A 204 -9.65 -31.19 17.49
C ASP A 204 -8.64 -30.95 18.64
N ALA A 205 -7.34 -31.08 18.38
CA ALA A 205 -6.27 -30.91 19.36
C ALA A 205 -6.07 -29.45 19.81
N GLU A 206 -6.45 -28.47 18.98
CA GLU A 206 -6.30 -27.03 19.23
C GLU A 206 -7.62 -26.37 19.68
N THR A 207 -8.68 -27.17 19.85
CA THR A 207 -10.02 -26.67 20.18
C THR A 207 -10.31 -26.89 21.67
N THR A 208 -10.66 -25.82 22.39
CA THR A 208 -11.15 -25.93 23.77
C THR A 208 -12.66 -26.26 23.76
N ALA A 209 -13.15 -27.05 24.72
CA ALA A 209 -14.55 -27.49 24.77
C ALA A 209 -15.61 -26.38 24.79
N SER A 210 -15.23 -25.11 25.05
CA SER A 210 -16.12 -23.94 25.06
C SER A 210 -16.06 -23.10 23.78
N GLU A 211 -15.11 -23.34 22.89
CA GLU A 211 -14.89 -22.51 21.70
C GLU A 211 -15.50 -23.16 20.44
N PRO A 212 -15.96 -22.35 19.48
CA PRO A 212 -16.34 -22.86 18.18
C PRO A 212 -15.11 -23.46 17.48
N GLY A 213 -15.23 -24.71 16.99
CA GLY A 213 -14.19 -25.42 16.22
C GLY A 213 -14.00 -24.90 14.79
N VAL A 214 -14.39 -23.65 14.54
CA VAL A 214 -14.43 -23.03 13.21
C VAL A 214 -13.93 -21.60 13.33
N ASP A 215 -12.96 -21.26 12.50
CA ASP A 215 -12.47 -19.90 12.35
C ASP A 215 -12.94 -19.33 11.00
N ILE A 216 -13.62 -18.19 11.04
CA ILE A 216 -14.04 -17.45 9.84
C ILE A 216 -13.18 -16.19 9.73
N TYR A 217 -12.47 -16.09 8.62
CA TYR A 217 -11.63 -14.95 8.29
C TYR A 217 -12.30 -14.14 7.18
N ASN A 218 -12.84 -12.98 7.52
CA ASN A 218 -13.41 -12.05 6.54
C ASN A 218 -12.30 -11.21 5.91
N LEU A 219 -12.22 -11.22 4.58
CA LEU A 219 -11.22 -10.50 3.82
C LEU A 219 -11.69 -9.08 3.52
N THR A 220 -10.77 -8.12 3.61
CA THR A 220 -11.00 -6.72 3.24
C THR A 220 -10.91 -6.58 1.73
N LYS A 221 -11.97 -6.10 1.07
CA LYS A 221 -12.03 -5.94 -0.40
C LYS A 221 -12.12 -4.47 -0.78
N TYR A 222 -11.27 -4.05 -1.71
CA TYR A 222 -11.27 -2.72 -2.36
C TYR A 222 -11.63 -1.57 -1.41
N THR A 223 -10.93 -1.48 -0.29
CA THR A 223 -11.16 -0.44 0.73
C THR A 223 -10.13 0.68 0.59
N ARG A 224 -10.56 1.92 0.83
CA ARG A 224 -9.71 3.11 0.77
C ARG A 224 -8.68 3.10 1.91
N SER A 225 -7.43 3.40 1.58
CA SER A 225 -6.38 3.74 2.56
C SER A 225 -6.36 5.24 2.88
N ASN A 226 -5.62 5.64 3.91
CA ASN A 226 -5.46 7.06 4.27
C ASN A 226 -4.82 7.90 3.14
N GLN A 227 -3.99 7.28 2.29
CA GLN A 227 -3.33 7.91 1.15
C GLN A 227 -4.10 7.70 -0.17
N ASN A 228 -5.39 7.34 -0.08
CA ASN A 228 -6.26 7.07 -1.23
C ASN A 228 -5.81 5.90 -2.10
N THR A 229 -4.95 5.01 -1.59
CA THR A 229 -4.59 3.75 -2.27
C THR A 229 -5.63 2.67 -1.98
N CYS A 230 -5.54 1.55 -2.70
CA CYS A 230 -6.43 0.41 -2.53
C CYS A 230 -5.86 -0.62 -1.55
N ILE A 231 -6.65 -0.97 -0.53
CA ILE A 231 -6.43 -2.12 0.34
C ILE A 231 -7.34 -3.24 -0.13
N ASN A 232 -6.76 -4.33 -0.63
CA ASN A 232 -7.49 -5.48 -1.11
C ASN A 232 -6.76 -6.76 -0.75
N GLN A 233 -7.44 -7.67 -0.07
CA GLN A 233 -6.92 -8.97 0.29
C GLN A 233 -7.35 -10.04 -0.72
N LYS A 234 -6.46 -10.98 -1.02
CA LYS A 234 -6.70 -12.08 -1.97
C LYS A 234 -6.39 -13.42 -1.29
N PRO A 235 -7.33 -14.40 -1.29
CA PRO A 235 -7.05 -15.71 -0.71
C PRO A 235 -5.94 -16.42 -1.48
N LEU A 236 -5.04 -17.09 -0.76
CA LEU A 236 -3.95 -17.91 -1.30
C LEU A 236 -4.31 -19.40 -1.27
N VAL A 237 -4.93 -19.83 -0.16
CA VAL A 237 -5.29 -21.23 0.10
C VAL A 237 -6.45 -21.70 -0.77
N LYS A 238 -6.49 -23.00 -1.03
CA LYS A 238 -7.58 -23.71 -1.73
C LYS A 238 -8.40 -24.51 -0.72
N ALA A 239 -9.61 -24.87 -1.11
CA ALA A 239 -10.45 -25.75 -0.28
C ALA A 239 -9.82 -27.15 -0.18
N GLY A 240 -9.69 -27.65 1.05
CA GLY A 240 -9.02 -28.92 1.36
C GLY A 240 -7.56 -28.81 1.78
N ASP A 241 -6.95 -27.62 1.68
CA ASP A 241 -5.56 -27.42 2.13
C ASP A 241 -5.47 -27.58 3.66
N THR A 242 -4.37 -28.20 4.11
CA THR A 242 -4.05 -28.32 5.53
C THR A 242 -3.10 -27.20 5.92
N ILE A 243 -3.46 -26.45 6.96
CA ILE A 243 -2.73 -25.25 7.40
C ILE A 243 -2.24 -25.41 8.84
N ALA A 244 -1.09 -24.82 9.15
CA ALA A 244 -0.58 -24.69 10.50
C ALA A 244 -0.96 -23.32 11.12
N SER A 245 -0.89 -23.23 12.45
CA SER A 245 -0.98 -21.94 13.13
C SER A 245 0.19 -21.04 12.69
N GLY A 246 -0.11 -19.81 12.29
CA GLY A 246 0.86 -18.85 11.75
C GLY A 246 0.97 -18.81 10.23
N ASP A 247 0.29 -19.68 9.49
CA ASP A 247 0.31 -19.66 8.02
C ASP A 247 -0.51 -18.51 7.43
N VAL A 248 -0.08 -18.00 6.28
CA VAL A 248 -0.75 -16.91 5.57
C VAL A 248 -1.89 -17.47 4.70
N LEU A 249 -3.12 -17.10 5.02
CA LEU A 249 -4.34 -17.53 4.33
C LEU A 249 -4.69 -16.62 3.15
N ALA A 250 -4.41 -15.32 3.29
CA ALA A 250 -4.67 -14.33 2.26
C ALA A 250 -3.59 -13.25 2.24
N ASP A 251 -3.15 -12.90 1.04
CA ASP A 251 -2.28 -11.76 0.80
C ASP A 251 -3.04 -10.44 0.94
N GLY A 252 -2.35 -9.42 1.43
CA GLY A 252 -2.80 -8.04 1.44
C GLY A 252 -2.36 -7.23 0.21
N PRO A 253 -2.46 -5.89 0.28
CA PRO A 253 -1.86 -5.03 -0.72
C PRO A 253 -0.34 -5.10 -0.65
N SER A 254 0.33 -5.17 -1.82
CA SER A 254 1.78 -5.30 -1.90
C SER A 254 2.37 -6.48 -1.13
N THR A 255 1.66 -7.61 -1.12
CA THR A 255 2.22 -8.90 -0.68
C THR A 255 1.90 -9.98 -1.70
N ASP A 256 2.81 -10.93 -1.86
CA ASP A 256 2.68 -12.09 -2.75
C ASP A 256 3.22 -13.33 -2.03
N MET A 257 2.37 -14.35 -1.84
CA MET A 257 2.68 -15.59 -1.11
C MET A 257 3.21 -15.36 0.31
N GLY A 258 2.70 -14.33 1.01
CA GLY A 258 3.14 -13.98 2.36
C GLY A 258 4.48 -13.23 2.44
N GLU A 259 5.05 -12.81 1.31
CA GLU A 259 6.21 -11.92 1.25
C GLU A 259 5.83 -10.50 0.84
N LEU A 260 6.57 -9.51 1.31
CA LEU A 260 6.39 -8.11 0.92
C LEU A 260 6.81 -7.87 -0.53
N ALA A 261 5.87 -7.40 -1.34
CA ALA A 261 6.00 -7.14 -2.77
C ALA A 261 5.59 -5.68 -3.10
N LEU A 262 6.47 -4.72 -2.80
CA LEU A 262 6.21 -3.27 -2.98
C LEU A 262 6.22 -2.82 -4.45
N GLY A 263 6.85 -3.58 -5.34
CA GLY A 263 7.13 -3.21 -6.72
C GLY A 263 7.11 -4.42 -7.64
N GLN A 264 7.90 -4.35 -8.72
CA GLN A 264 8.01 -5.44 -9.69
C GLN A 264 9.41 -5.59 -10.27
N ASN A 265 9.78 -6.81 -10.65
CA ASN A 265 11.08 -7.13 -11.25
C ASN A 265 11.07 -6.82 -12.75
N LEU A 266 11.92 -5.93 -13.21
CA LEU A 266 11.97 -5.52 -14.62
C LEU A 266 13.31 -5.84 -15.25
N LEU A 267 13.29 -6.19 -16.53
CA LEU A 267 14.53 -6.34 -17.30
C LEU A 267 15.10 -4.96 -17.61
N VAL A 268 16.24 -4.64 -17.00
CA VAL A 268 16.92 -3.35 -17.09
C VAL A 268 18.20 -3.48 -17.91
N ALA A 269 18.49 -2.48 -18.75
CA ALA A 269 19.79 -2.29 -19.39
C ALA A 269 20.43 -0.96 -18.97
N PHE A 270 21.73 -0.98 -18.66
CA PHE A 270 22.50 0.21 -18.30
C PHE A 270 23.23 0.78 -19.53
N MET A 271 22.56 1.66 -20.27
CA MET A 271 23.15 2.34 -21.43
C MET A 271 22.48 3.69 -21.69
N PRO A 272 23.18 4.68 -22.26
CA PRO A 272 22.53 5.89 -22.74
C PRO A 272 21.61 5.58 -23.93
N TRP A 273 20.45 6.24 -23.99
CA TRP A 273 19.51 6.08 -25.10
C TRP A 273 18.99 7.42 -25.61
N ASN A 274 19.60 7.96 -26.67
CA ASN A 274 19.16 9.16 -27.40
C ASN A 274 18.77 10.38 -26.53
N GLY A 275 19.35 10.50 -25.32
CA GLY A 275 19.03 11.55 -24.36
C GLY A 275 17.72 11.36 -23.57
N TYR A 276 16.95 10.30 -23.82
CA TYR A 276 15.70 10.03 -23.08
C TYR A 276 15.94 9.66 -21.63
N ASN A 277 17.09 9.08 -21.31
CA ASN A 277 17.52 8.80 -19.94
C ASN A 277 18.56 9.83 -19.43
N PHE A 278 18.47 11.08 -19.90
CA PHE A 278 19.32 12.16 -19.42
C PHE A 278 19.06 12.48 -17.94
N GLU A 279 20.13 12.82 -17.22
CA GLU A 279 20.15 12.90 -15.75
C GLU A 279 19.58 11.63 -15.10
N ASP A 280 18.42 11.76 -14.46
CA ASP A 280 17.69 10.73 -13.74
C ASP A 280 16.42 10.31 -14.47
N SER A 281 16.29 10.67 -15.74
CA SER A 281 15.13 10.28 -16.52
C SER A 281 15.16 8.78 -16.78
N ILE A 282 13.98 8.16 -16.75
CA ILE A 282 13.80 6.73 -17.01
C ILE A 282 13.02 6.58 -18.31
N LEU A 283 13.52 5.71 -19.17
CA LEU A 283 12.81 5.28 -20.36
C LEU A 283 12.18 3.92 -20.10
N ILE A 284 10.90 3.78 -20.45
CA ILE A 284 10.15 2.54 -20.26
C ILE A 284 9.62 1.99 -21.59
N SER A 285 9.53 0.68 -21.70
CA SER A 285 8.88 -0.01 -22.81
C SER A 285 7.36 0.11 -22.73
N GLU A 286 6.70 0.23 -23.87
CA GLU A 286 5.25 0.14 -24.01
C GLU A 286 4.70 -1.20 -23.50
N ARG A 287 5.51 -2.27 -23.55
CA ARG A 287 5.16 -3.59 -23.01
C ARG A 287 4.68 -3.53 -21.56
N LEU A 288 5.34 -2.71 -20.73
CA LEU A 288 4.97 -2.55 -19.31
C LEU A 288 3.59 -1.92 -19.11
N VAL A 289 3.19 -1.05 -20.03
CA VAL A 289 1.86 -0.43 -20.03
C VAL A 289 0.80 -1.44 -20.47
N HIS A 290 1.08 -2.20 -21.53
CA HIS A 290 0.17 -3.25 -22.04
C HIS A 290 -0.07 -4.36 -21.02
N GLU A 291 0.97 -4.76 -20.29
CA GLU A 291 0.86 -5.78 -19.24
C GLU A 291 0.21 -5.27 -17.94
N ASP A 292 -0.15 -3.97 -17.88
CA ASP A 292 -0.74 -3.28 -16.72
C ASP A 292 0.10 -3.49 -15.42
N ARG A 293 1.43 -3.57 -15.57
CA ARG A 293 2.40 -3.90 -14.52
C ARG A 293 2.42 -2.88 -13.38
N PHE A 294 2.58 -1.60 -13.73
CA PHE A 294 2.59 -0.47 -12.79
C PHE A 294 1.27 0.31 -12.74
N THR A 295 0.17 -0.34 -13.10
CA THR A 295 -1.18 0.23 -12.94
C THR A 295 -1.56 0.15 -11.45
N THR A 296 -2.02 1.26 -10.89
CA THR A 296 -2.40 1.37 -9.46
C THR A 296 -3.90 1.68 -9.35
N ILE A 297 -4.54 1.19 -8.29
CA ILE A 297 -5.93 1.53 -7.97
C ILE A 297 -5.92 2.56 -6.86
N HIS A 298 -6.53 3.71 -7.13
CA HIS A 298 -6.78 4.75 -6.16
C HIS A 298 -8.27 4.81 -5.83
N ILE A 299 -8.59 4.96 -4.55
CA ILE A 299 -9.98 5.06 -4.07
C ILE A 299 -10.13 6.41 -3.40
N GLU A 300 -10.89 7.28 -4.06
CA GLU A 300 -11.21 8.63 -3.59
C GLU A 300 -12.56 8.62 -2.87
N GLU A 301 -12.61 9.26 -1.71
CA GLU A 301 -13.86 9.46 -0.96
C GLU A 301 -14.37 10.88 -1.22
N LEU A 302 -15.49 10.97 -1.90
CA LEU A 302 -16.17 12.23 -2.18
C LEU A 302 -17.41 12.32 -1.30
N THR A 303 -17.59 13.45 -0.60
CA THR A 303 -18.64 13.61 0.39
C THR A 303 -19.59 14.75 0.00
N CYS A 304 -20.90 14.45 0.04
CA CYS A 304 -21.96 15.42 -0.13
C CYS A 304 -22.71 15.54 1.20
N VAL A 305 -22.93 16.78 1.65
CA VAL A 305 -23.61 17.07 2.92
C VAL A 305 -24.82 17.94 2.63
N ALA A 306 -26.00 17.48 3.04
CA ALA A 306 -27.24 18.23 3.03
C ALA A 306 -27.46 18.86 4.41
N ARG A 307 -27.53 20.19 4.44
CA ARG A 307 -27.64 20.98 5.67
C ARG A 307 -28.99 21.66 5.78
N ASP A 308 -29.42 21.89 7.01
CA ASP A 308 -30.51 22.80 7.30
C ASP A 308 -29.99 24.24 7.27
N THR A 309 -30.50 25.05 6.34
CA THR A 309 -30.10 26.45 6.18
C THR A 309 -31.20 27.38 6.70
N LYS A 310 -30.85 28.65 6.92
CA LYS A 310 -31.85 29.66 7.34
C LYS A 310 -32.99 29.85 6.34
N LEU A 311 -32.77 29.54 5.06
CA LEU A 311 -33.77 29.68 3.99
C LEU A 311 -34.60 28.41 3.79
N GLY A 312 -34.23 27.31 4.45
CA GLY A 312 -34.84 25.99 4.29
C GLY A 312 -33.81 24.87 4.26
N PRO A 313 -34.26 23.61 4.34
CA PRO A 313 -33.39 22.45 4.23
C PRO A 313 -32.83 22.31 2.81
N GLU A 314 -31.56 21.92 2.70
CA GLU A 314 -31.01 21.40 1.45
C GLU A 314 -31.52 19.98 1.21
N GLU A 315 -31.88 19.67 -0.02
CA GLU A 315 -32.41 18.37 -0.41
C GLU A 315 -31.46 17.65 -1.37
N ILE A 316 -31.37 16.33 -1.20
CA ILE A 316 -30.70 15.43 -2.14
C ILE A 316 -31.79 14.86 -3.03
N THR A 317 -31.76 15.21 -4.31
CA THR A 317 -32.80 14.88 -5.29
C THR A 317 -32.21 14.81 -6.70
N ALA A 318 -32.86 14.04 -7.57
CA ALA A 318 -32.55 13.99 -9.00
C ALA A 318 -33.11 15.20 -9.77
N ASP A 319 -34.02 15.98 -9.19
CA ASP A 319 -34.60 17.17 -9.83
C ASP A 319 -33.66 18.38 -9.70
N ILE A 320 -32.72 18.50 -10.64
CA ILE A 320 -31.66 19.52 -10.62
C ILE A 320 -31.94 20.57 -11.71
N PRO A 321 -32.00 21.88 -11.37
CA PRO A 321 -32.31 22.92 -12.35
C PRO A 321 -31.20 23.07 -13.40
N ASN A 322 -31.60 23.29 -14.66
CA ASN A 322 -30.72 23.57 -15.80
C ASN A 322 -29.71 22.45 -16.15
N VAL A 323 -30.00 21.20 -15.76
CA VAL A 323 -29.21 20.02 -16.11
C VAL A 323 -29.99 19.18 -17.12
N GLY A 324 -29.35 18.76 -18.21
CA GLY A 324 -29.99 17.92 -19.24
C GLY A 324 -30.11 16.46 -18.83
N ASP A 325 -31.10 15.75 -19.39
CA ASP A 325 -31.41 14.34 -19.08
C ASP A 325 -30.22 13.39 -19.21
N ALA A 326 -29.28 13.68 -20.12
CA ALA A 326 -28.08 12.87 -20.31
C ALA A 326 -27.17 12.82 -19.07
N ALA A 327 -27.10 13.91 -18.30
CA ALA A 327 -26.33 13.96 -17.05
C ALA A 327 -27.07 13.29 -15.89
N LEU A 328 -28.41 13.28 -15.93
CA LEU A 328 -29.26 12.60 -14.94
C LEU A 328 -29.30 11.08 -15.14
N GLY A 329 -29.02 10.57 -16.35
CA GLY A 329 -29.08 9.14 -16.66
C GLY A 329 -28.13 8.24 -15.84
N LYS A 330 -27.18 8.82 -15.09
CA LYS A 330 -26.26 8.10 -14.18
C LYS A 330 -26.72 8.09 -12.72
N LEU A 331 -27.75 8.87 -12.39
CA LEU A 331 -28.30 8.99 -11.05
C LEU A 331 -29.52 8.08 -10.89
N ASP A 332 -29.74 7.59 -9.68
CA ASP A 332 -30.97 6.92 -9.29
C ASP A 332 -32.10 7.91 -9.01
N GLU A 333 -33.30 7.38 -8.71
CA GLU A 333 -34.48 8.20 -8.37
C GLU A 333 -34.26 9.10 -7.14
N SER A 334 -33.31 8.75 -6.26
CA SER A 334 -32.94 9.56 -5.09
C SER A 334 -31.89 10.63 -5.43
N GLY A 335 -31.39 10.69 -6.67
CA GLY A 335 -30.36 11.63 -7.10
C GLY A 335 -28.92 11.20 -6.76
N ILE A 336 -28.67 9.91 -6.53
CA ILE A 336 -27.35 9.37 -6.17
C ILE A 336 -26.84 8.47 -7.30
N ALA A 337 -25.55 8.54 -7.62
CA ALA A 337 -24.94 7.72 -8.67
C ALA A 337 -25.06 6.21 -8.39
N TYR A 338 -25.33 5.43 -9.43
CA TYR A 338 -25.36 3.97 -9.34
C TYR A 338 -23.97 3.39 -9.03
N ILE A 339 -23.94 2.36 -8.18
CA ILE A 339 -22.74 1.54 -7.98
C ILE A 339 -22.44 0.80 -9.30
N GLY A 340 -21.20 0.91 -9.78
CA GLY A 340 -20.75 0.40 -11.07
C GLY A 340 -20.80 1.42 -12.21
N ALA A 341 -21.34 2.63 -11.98
CA ALA A 341 -21.35 3.66 -13.01
C ALA A 341 -19.93 4.18 -13.30
N GLU A 342 -19.57 4.24 -14.58
CA GLU A 342 -18.36 4.91 -15.04
C GLU A 342 -18.62 6.42 -15.17
N VAL A 343 -17.83 7.21 -14.46
CA VAL A 343 -17.98 8.66 -14.36
C VAL A 343 -16.69 9.35 -14.78
N LYS A 344 -16.86 10.52 -15.38
CA LYS A 344 -15.77 11.38 -15.84
C LYS A 344 -15.80 12.72 -15.11
N GLY A 345 -14.70 13.45 -15.16
CA GLY A 345 -14.62 14.79 -14.59
C GLY A 345 -15.81 15.68 -15.01
N GLY A 346 -16.53 16.24 -14.03
CA GLY A 346 -17.72 17.09 -14.24
C GLY A 346 -19.07 16.39 -14.13
N ASP A 347 -19.11 15.05 -14.18
CA ASP A 347 -20.33 14.27 -13.95
C ASP A 347 -20.87 14.45 -12.52
N ILE A 348 -22.18 14.36 -12.36
CA ILE A 348 -22.85 14.51 -11.06
C ILE A 348 -22.84 13.16 -10.33
N LEU A 349 -22.35 13.15 -9.08
CA LEU A 349 -22.36 11.97 -8.21
C LEU A 349 -23.54 11.98 -7.25
N VAL A 350 -23.87 13.15 -6.71
CA VAL A 350 -24.99 13.35 -5.80
C VAL A 350 -25.65 14.67 -6.16
N GLY A 351 -26.89 14.59 -6.64
CA GLY A 351 -27.75 15.74 -6.89
C GLY A 351 -28.08 16.44 -5.57
N LYS A 352 -27.77 17.73 -5.47
CA LYS A 352 -28.08 18.54 -4.30
C LYS A 352 -28.61 19.91 -4.72
N VAL A 353 -29.74 20.28 -4.13
CA VAL A 353 -30.37 21.58 -4.35
C VAL A 353 -30.39 22.39 -3.05
N THR A 354 -29.98 23.65 -3.14
CA THR A 354 -30.01 24.59 -2.02
C THR A 354 -31.07 25.66 -2.28
N PRO A 355 -31.99 25.91 -1.33
CA PRO A 355 -32.93 27.03 -1.42
C PRO A 355 -32.20 28.36 -1.59
N LYS A 356 -32.61 29.14 -2.60
CA LYS A 356 -32.03 30.44 -2.93
C LYS A 356 -33.03 31.54 -2.60
N GLY A 357 -32.56 32.60 -1.96
CA GLY A 357 -33.36 33.81 -1.75
C GLY A 357 -33.65 34.55 -3.06
N GLU A 358 -34.71 35.36 -3.06
CA GLU A 358 -35.12 36.15 -4.22
C GLU A 358 -34.03 37.18 -4.57
N THR A 359 -33.37 37.01 -5.72
CA THR A 359 -32.35 37.95 -6.22
C THR A 359 -32.98 38.97 -7.16
N GLN A 360 -32.71 40.27 -6.95
CA GLN A 360 -33.09 41.31 -7.90
C GLN A 360 -32.29 41.15 -9.19
N LEU A 361 -32.97 40.69 -10.25
CA LEU A 361 -32.40 40.54 -11.59
C LEU A 361 -32.21 41.90 -12.26
N THR A 362 -31.18 41.99 -13.09
CA THR A 362 -30.94 43.15 -13.97
C THR A 362 -32.07 43.31 -15.00
N PRO A 363 -32.31 44.51 -15.55
CA PRO A 363 -33.32 44.72 -16.59
C PRO A 363 -33.15 43.78 -17.80
N GLU A 364 -31.90 43.49 -18.18
CA GLU A 364 -31.52 42.60 -19.26
C GLU A 364 -31.93 41.16 -18.97
N GLU A 365 -31.61 40.64 -17.78
CA GLU A 365 -32.01 39.29 -17.35
C GLU A 365 -33.54 39.16 -17.21
N LYS A 366 -34.22 40.21 -16.73
CA LYS A 366 -35.68 40.26 -16.66
C LYS A 366 -36.32 40.17 -18.04
N LEU A 367 -35.80 40.94 -19.01
CA LEU A 367 -36.26 40.89 -20.39
C LEU A 367 -36.04 39.51 -21.00
N LEU A 368 -34.86 38.92 -20.80
CA LEU A 368 -34.51 37.61 -21.34
C LEU A 368 -35.46 36.52 -20.81
N ARG A 369 -35.74 36.51 -19.52
CA ARG A 369 -36.73 35.59 -18.93
C ARG A 369 -38.15 35.83 -19.44
N ALA A 370 -38.54 37.09 -19.64
CA ALA A 370 -39.84 37.42 -20.20
C ALA A 370 -40.00 36.92 -21.64
N ILE A 371 -38.91 36.91 -22.43
CA ILE A 371 -38.88 36.40 -23.80
C ILE A 371 -38.95 34.87 -23.84
N PHE A 372 -38.13 34.18 -23.03
CA PHE A 372 -38.04 32.71 -23.07
C PHE A 372 -39.06 32.00 -22.16
N GLY A 373 -39.79 32.74 -21.32
CA GLY A 373 -40.78 32.16 -20.40
C GLY A 373 -40.15 31.29 -19.29
N GLU A 374 -38.84 31.37 -19.09
CA GLU A 374 -38.12 30.62 -18.06
C GLU A 374 -38.53 31.14 -16.67
N LYS A 375 -39.13 30.26 -15.85
CA LYS A 375 -39.43 30.57 -14.45
C LYS A 375 -38.13 30.72 -13.67
N ALA A 376 -38.12 31.64 -12.71
CA ALA A 376 -37.06 31.69 -11.72
C ALA A 376 -37.06 30.37 -10.95
N SER A 377 -35.96 29.61 -11.02
CA SER A 377 -35.74 28.52 -10.07
C SER A 377 -35.44 29.13 -8.70
N ASP A 378 -36.27 28.80 -7.71
CA ASP A 378 -36.07 29.16 -6.30
C ASP A 378 -34.96 28.34 -5.64
N VAL A 379 -34.38 27.39 -6.38
CA VAL A 379 -33.28 26.52 -5.93
C VAL A 379 -32.04 26.70 -6.80
N LYS A 380 -30.87 26.50 -6.18
CA LYS A 380 -29.55 26.51 -6.83
C LYS A 380 -28.95 25.11 -6.84
N ASP A 381 -28.34 24.72 -7.95
CA ASP A 381 -27.50 23.51 -8.04
C ASP A 381 -26.24 23.68 -7.16
N THR A 382 -26.13 22.82 -6.16
CA THR A 382 -24.95 22.66 -5.29
C THR A 382 -24.51 21.20 -5.22
N SER A 383 -24.80 20.45 -6.29
CA SER A 383 -24.52 19.03 -6.43
C SER A 383 -23.03 18.71 -6.34
N LEU A 384 -22.73 17.51 -5.83
CA LEU A 384 -21.39 16.96 -5.83
C LEU A 384 -21.04 16.46 -7.23
N ARG A 385 -19.94 16.95 -7.79
CA ARG A 385 -19.44 16.55 -9.10
C ARG A 385 -18.06 15.89 -8.98
N VAL A 386 -17.75 15.02 -9.93
CA VAL A 386 -16.43 14.40 -10.03
C VAL A 386 -15.38 15.49 -10.31
N PRO A 387 -14.26 15.55 -9.56
CA PRO A 387 -13.19 16.49 -9.82
C PRO A 387 -12.66 16.38 -11.26
N PRO A 388 -12.23 17.49 -11.89
CA PRO A 388 -11.66 17.46 -13.22
C PRO A 388 -10.37 16.61 -13.25
N GLY A 389 -10.21 15.79 -14.29
CA GLY A 389 -9.06 14.90 -14.46
C GLY A 389 -9.13 13.59 -13.68
N MET A 390 -10.26 13.29 -13.02
CA MET A 390 -10.52 11.99 -12.42
C MET A 390 -11.57 11.24 -13.21
N ASP A 391 -11.17 10.11 -13.79
CA ASP A 391 -12.05 9.19 -14.49
C ASP A 391 -12.02 7.84 -13.75
N GLY A 392 -13.20 7.32 -13.40
CA GLY A 392 -13.27 6.13 -12.56
C GLY A 392 -14.65 5.51 -12.48
N THR A 393 -14.74 4.46 -11.66
CA THR A 393 -15.98 3.72 -11.43
C THR A 393 -16.43 3.91 -9.99
N VAL A 394 -17.72 4.20 -9.79
CA VAL A 394 -18.31 4.27 -8.45
C VAL A 394 -18.35 2.85 -7.87
N ILE A 395 -17.62 2.60 -6.78
CA ILE A 395 -17.50 1.26 -6.18
C ILE A 395 -18.42 1.05 -4.98
N ASP A 396 -18.66 2.09 -4.20
CA ASP A 396 -19.46 2.03 -2.99
C ASP A 396 -20.11 3.38 -2.73
N VAL A 397 -21.30 3.35 -2.12
CA VAL A 397 -22.07 4.53 -1.76
C VAL A 397 -22.64 4.30 -0.37
N ARG A 398 -22.31 5.18 0.57
CA ARG A 398 -22.85 5.14 1.93
C ARG A 398 -23.71 6.36 2.18
N VAL A 399 -24.91 6.12 2.72
CA VAL A 399 -25.87 7.16 3.06
C VAL A 399 -26.05 7.14 4.57
N PHE A 400 -25.71 8.25 5.22
CA PHE A 400 -25.93 8.45 6.64
C PHE A 400 -27.11 9.40 6.82
N THR A 401 -28.08 8.98 7.63
CA THR A 401 -29.32 9.73 7.85
C THR A 401 -29.48 10.01 9.33
N ARG A 402 -29.71 11.29 9.67
CA ARG A 402 -29.96 11.70 11.05
C ARG A 402 -31.24 11.04 11.59
N ASP A 403 -31.22 10.68 12.86
CA ASP A 403 -32.39 10.18 13.57
C ASP A 403 -33.57 11.18 13.54
N GLY A 404 -34.75 10.71 13.14
CA GLY A 404 -35.95 11.53 12.93
C GLY A 404 -36.17 12.06 11.50
N VAL A 405 -35.22 11.88 10.58
CA VAL A 405 -35.41 12.14 9.13
C VAL A 405 -35.86 10.86 8.44
N GLU A 406 -36.84 10.96 7.53
CA GLU A 406 -37.30 9.80 6.77
C GLU A 406 -36.19 9.28 5.84
N LYS A 407 -36.02 7.95 5.82
CA LYS A 407 -34.98 7.29 5.02
C LYS A 407 -35.42 7.15 3.57
N ASP A 408 -34.53 7.49 2.64
CA ASP A 408 -34.81 7.33 1.21
C ASP A 408 -34.84 5.85 0.81
N GLN A 409 -35.42 5.55 -0.35
CA GLN A 409 -35.40 4.21 -0.93
C GLN A 409 -33.98 3.63 -1.03
N ARG A 410 -33.00 4.47 -1.38
CA ARG A 410 -31.59 4.06 -1.46
C ARG A 410 -31.04 3.63 -0.10
N ALA A 411 -31.30 4.39 0.97
CA ALA A 411 -30.85 4.05 2.32
C ALA A 411 -31.47 2.73 2.80
N LEU A 412 -32.77 2.52 2.56
CA LEU A 412 -33.46 1.27 2.88
C LEU A 412 -32.89 0.07 2.12
N SER A 413 -32.52 0.26 0.85
CA SER A 413 -31.90 -0.80 0.04
C SER A 413 -30.54 -1.23 0.59
N ILE A 414 -29.72 -0.28 1.04
CA ILE A 414 -28.39 -0.54 1.61
C ILE A 414 -28.53 -1.30 2.94
N GLU A 415 -29.41 -0.86 3.83
CA GLU A 415 -29.68 -1.55 5.10
C GLU A 415 -30.14 -2.99 4.89
N SER A 416 -31.00 -3.23 3.90
CA SER A 416 -31.46 -4.59 3.58
C SER A 416 -30.34 -5.51 3.09
N ALA A 417 -29.39 -4.98 2.33
CA ALA A 417 -28.23 -5.72 1.83
C ALA A 417 -27.24 -6.07 2.97
N GLU A 418 -27.00 -5.13 3.88
CA GLU A 418 -26.16 -5.37 5.07
C GLU A 418 -26.75 -6.44 5.99
N LEU A 419 -28.07 -6.38 6.24
CA LEU A 419 -28.78 -7.39 7.02
C LEU A 419 -28.69 -8.79 6.39
N ALA A 420 -28.78 -8.88 5.05
CA ALA A 420 -28.64 -10.15 4.34
C ALA A 420 -27.24 -10.75 4.50
N SER A 421 -26.18 -9.93 4.46
CA SER A 421 -24.79 -10.38 4.68
C SER A 421 -24.61 -10.92 6.11
N VAL A 422 -25.09 -10.19 7.11
CA VAL A 422 -25.02 -10.62 8.52
C VAL A 422 -25.74 -11.96 8.73
N LYS A 423 -26.90 -12.14 8.10
CA LYS A 423 -27.68 -13.39 8.18
C LYS A 423 -26.90 -14.56 7.58
N LYS A 424 -26.21 -14.36 6.45
CA LYS A 424 -25.37 -15.37 5.81
C LYS A 424 -24.24 -15.82 6.73
N ASP A 425 -23.51 -14.88 7.33
CA ASP A 425 -22.37 -15.20 8.20
C ASP A 425 -22.78 -16.00 9.44
N LEU A 426 -23.85 -15.59 10.12
CA LEU A 426 -24.37 -16.34 11.28
C LEU A 426 -24.90 -17.72 10.86
N GLY A 427 -25.50 -17.83 9.68
CA GLY A 427 -25.98 -19.10 9.13
C GLY A 427 -24.85 -20.09 8.85
N ASP A 428 -23.72 -19.64 8.30
CA ASP A 428 -22.57 -20.52 8.05
C ASP A 428 -21.88 -20.97 9.34
N GLN A 429 -21.73 -20.06 10.32
CA GLN A 429 -21.24 -20.43 11.65
C GLN A 429 -22.12 -21.51 12.29
N GLN A 430 -23.44 -21.32 12.22
CA GLN A 430 -24.40 -22.28 12.73
C GLN A 430 -24.27 -23.62 12.00
N ARG A 431 -24.22 -23.62 10.66
CA ARG A 431 -24.13 -24.85 9.85
C ARG A 431 -22.92 -25.69 10.22
N ILE A 432 -21.72 -25.10 10.28
CA ILE A 432 -20.48 -25.87 10.49
C ILE A 432 -20.38 -26.36 11.93
N LEU A 433 -20.83 -25.57 12.90
CA LEU A 433 -20.89 -26.03 14.29
C LEU A 433 -21.92 -27.14 14.48
N GLU A 434 -23.07 -27.04 13.81
CA GLU A 434 -24.04 -28.14 13.78
C GLU A 434 -23.42 -29.39 13.14
N ASP A 435 -22.78 -29.27 11.98
CA ASP A 435 -22.13 -30.38 11.28
C ASP A 435 -21.06 -31.06 12.15
N ASP A 436 -20.23 -30.30 12.86
CA ASP A 436 -19.21 -30.84 13.78
C ASP A 436 -19.83 -31.54 15.01
N ILE A 437 -20.89 -30.97 15.60
CA ILE A 437 -21.64 -31.62 16.67
C ILE A 437 -22.27 -32.92 16.16
N PHE A 438 -22.87 -32.90 14.97
CA PHE A 438 -23.46 -34.08 14.36
C PHE A 438 -22.39 -35.13 14.01
N GLU A 439 -21.21 -34.76 13.53
CA GLU A 439 -20.12 -35.71 13.28
C GLU A 439 -19.66 -36.38 14.59
N ARG A 440 -19.60 -35.64 15.70
CA ARG A 440 -19.32 -36.20 17.04
C ARG A 440 -20.43 -37.14 17.51
N VAL A 441 -21.69 -36.76 17.31
CA VAL A 441 -22.86 -37.61 17.60
C VAL A 441 -22.85 -38.86 16.71
N GLU A 442 -22.46 -38.76 15.45
CA GLU A 442 -22.31 -39.89 14.52
C GLU A 442 -21.26 -40.89 15.04
N ARG A 443 -20.05 -40.42 15.37
CA ARG A 443 -18.99 -41.26 15.95
C ARG A 443 -19.44 -41.94 17.25
N MET A 444 -20.23 -41.25 18.05
CA MET A 444 -20.77 -41.75 19.31
C MET A 444 -21.88 -42.79 19.10
N LEU A 445 -22.71 -42.64 18.06
CA LEU A 445 -23.83 -43.52 17.74
C LEU A 445 -23.38 -44.78 16.99
N VAL A 446 -22.39 -44.66 16.10
CA VAL A 446 -21.87 -45.77 15.30
C VAL A 446 -21.38 -46.92 16.21
N ASN A 447 -21.76 -48.14 15.86
CA ASN A 447 -21.47 -49.39 16.60
C ASN A 447 -22.14 -49.56 17.98
N LYS A 448 -22.94 -48.61 18.47
CA LYS A 448 -23.75 -48.81 19.68
C LYS A 448 -25.06 -49.57 19.38
N ILE A 449 -25.60 -50.21 20.42
CA ILE A 449 -26.86 -50.98 20.36
C ILE A 449 -28.01 -50.04 20.72
N ALA A 450 -28.96 -49.90 19.80
CA ALA A 450 -30.16 -49.11 20.02
C ALA A 450 -31.26 -49.92 20.70
N GLU A 451 -32.01 -49.25 21.57
CA GLU A 451 -33.21 -49.76 22.24
C GLU A 451 -34.48 -49.44 21.44
N GLY A 452 -34.42 -48.39 20.60
CA GLY A 452 -35.44 -48.03 19.60
C GLY A 452 -35.11 -46.66 18.96
N GLY A 453 -35.61 -46.41 17.75
CA GLY A 453 -35.38 -45.15 17.05
C GLY A 453 -36.39 -44.88 15.92
N PRO A 454 -36.28 -43.70 15.25
CA PRO A 454 -37.12 -43.33 14.11
C PRO A 454 -37.01 -44.35 12.94
N ASP A 455 -37.95 -44.35 11.98
CA ASP A 455 -37.94 -45.24 10.80
C ASP A 455 -37.80 -46.76 11.07
N GLY A 456 -38.31 -47.22 12.23
CA GLY A 456 -38.53 -48.65 12.48
C GLY A 456 -37.29 -49.42 12.95
N LEU A 457 -36.33 -48.75 13.59
CA LEU A 457 -35.13 -49.40 14.12
C LEU A 457 -35.46 -50.36 15.28
N SER A 458 -35.23 -51.65 15.07
CA SER A 458 -35.58 -52.73 16.01
C SER A 458 -34.69 -52.76 17.25
N ALA A 459 -35.28 -52.98 18.42
CA ALA A 459 -34.55 -53.13 19.68
C ALA A 459 -33.45 -54.22 19.56
N GLY A 460 -32.18 -53.83 19.76
CA GLY A 460 -31.02 -54.72 19.68
C GLY A 460 -30.18 -54.61 18.41
N SER A 461 -30.57 -53.82 17.39
CA SER A 461 -29.75 -53.61 16.19
C SER A 461 -28.59 -52.64 16.44
N LYS A 462 -27.45 -52.90 15.79
CA LYS A 462 -26.32 -51.96 15.75
C LYS A 462 -26.63 -50.80 14.82
N ILE A 463 -26.34 -49.58 15.27
CA ILE A 463 -26.47 -48.39 14.44
C ILE A 463 -25.37 -48.41 13.37
N THR A 464 -25.78 -48.36 12.10
CA THR A 464 -24.88 -48.36 10.93
C THR A 464 -24.79 -46.96 10.33
N LYS A 465 -23.65 -46.67 9.69
CA LYS A 465 -23.42 -45.37 9.01
C LYS A 465 -24.46 -45.06 7.94
N ALA A 466 -24.95 -46.08 7.23
CA ALA A 466 -25.97 -45.95 6.21
C ALA A 466 -27.35 -45.53 6.77
N TYR A 467 -27.72 -46.05 7.96
CA TYR A 467 -28.99 -45.68 8.60
C TYR A 467 -28.99 -44.22 9.10
N LEU A 468 -27.84 -43.73 9.61
CA LEU A 468 -27.73 -42.34 10.04
C LEU A 468 -27.78 -41.35 8.86
N ALA A 469 -27.23 -41.74 7.69
CA ALA A 469 -27.23 -40.90 6.50
C ALA A 469 -28.63 -40.70 5.88
N ASP A 470 -29.55 -41.65 6.02
CA ASP A 470 -30.92 -41.54 5.51
C ASP A 470 -31.84 -40.70 6.43
N LEU A 471 -31.44 -40.46 7.67
CA LEU A 471 -32.23 -39.72 8.67
C LEU A 471 -31.86 -38.23 8.74
N PRO A 472 -32.84 -37.31 8.73
CA PRO A 472 -32.59 -35.89 9.01
C PRO A 472 -31.93 -35.68 10.37
N HIS A 473 -30.95 -34.79 10.44
CA HIS A 473 -30.17 -34.48 11.66
C HIS A 473 -31.03 -34.18 12.90
N GLU A 474 -32.19 -33.54 12.73
CA GLU A 474 -33.10 -33.23 13.85
C GLU A 474 -33.63 -34.49 14.56
N LYS A 475 -33.78 -35.60 13.82
CA LYS A 475 -34.29 -36.87 14.35
C LYS A 475 -33.20 -37.72 15.01
N TRP A 476 -31.93 -37.34 14.92
CA TRP A 476 -30.84 -38.10 15.55
C TRP A 476 -30.93 -38.07 17.08
N PHE A 477 -31.48 -36.98 17.64
CA PHE A 477 -31.72 -36.85 19.09
C PHE A 477 -32.87 -37.72 19.63
N GLU A 478 -33.69 -38.30 18.74
CA GLU A 478 -34.80 -39.19 19.13
C GLU A 478 -34.36 -40.67 19.26
N ILE A 479 -33.10 -40.98 18.91
CA ILE A 479 -32.54 -42.33 19.00
C ILE A 479 -32.26 -42.70 20.46
N ARG A 480 -32.85 -43.80 20.94
CA ARG A 480 -32.62 -44.31 22.29
C ARG A 480 -31.57 -45.41 22.29
N LEU A 481 -30.49 -45.19 23.02
CA LEU A 481 -29.40 -46.16 23.19
C LEU A 481 -29.63 -46.99 24.45
N ARG A 482 -29.14 -48.23 24.44
CA ARG A 482 -29.18 -49.10 25.62
C ARG A 482 -28.17 -48.71 26.72
N ASN A 483 -27.21 -47.85 26.39
CA ASN A 483 -26.20 -47.37 27.33
C ASN A 483 -26.67 -46.04 27.95
N GLU A 484 -26.89 -46.02 29.27
CA GLU A 484 -27.35 -44.82 30.02
C GLU A 484 -26.39 -43.64 29.88
N GLU A 485 -25.07 -43.84 29.97
CA GLU A 485 -24.08 -42.76 29.81
C GLU A 485 -24.18 -42.10 28.44
N ALA A 486 -24.49 -42.91 27.41
CA ALA A 486 -24.63 -42.42 26.06
C ALA A 486 -25.95 -41.66 25.85
N ASN A 487 -27.05 -42.04 26.51
CA ASN A 487 -28.29 -41.27 26.43
C ASN A 487 -28.15 -39.90 27.14
N VAL A 488 -27.49 -39.86 28.30
CA VAL A 488 -27.24 -38.60 29.02
C VAL A 488 -26.42 -37.63 28.16
N GLN A 489 -25.34 -38.10 27.55
CA GLN A 489 -24.53 -37.29 26.64
C GLN A 489 -25.32 -36.81 25.40
N LEU A 490 -26.25 -37.61 24.89
CA LEU A 490 -27.07 -37.25 23.73
C LEU A 490 -28.08 -36.14 24.08
N GLU A 491 -28.67 -36.20 25.28
CA GLU A 491 -29.59 -35.19 25.81
C GLU A 491 -28.87 -33.87 26.17
N GLU A 492 -27.66 -33.96 26.76
CA GLU A 492 -26.78 -32.80 26.97
C GLU A 492 -26.38 -32.14 25.65
N THR A 493 -26.12 -32.94 24.61
CA THR A 493 -25.78 -32.41 23.29
C THR A 493 -27.00 -31.72 22.63
N ALA A 494 -28.20 -32.30 22.76
CA ALA A 494 -29.44 -31.70 22.24
C ALA A 494 -29.75 -30.35 22.91
N THR A 495 -29.60 -30.26 24.23
CA THR A 495 -29.80 -29.00 24.98
C THR A 495 -28.77 -27.94 24.58
N ARG A 496 -27.52 -28.35 24.34
CA ARG A 496 -26.44 -27.48 23.85
C ARG A 496 -26.73 -26.91 22.46
N VAL A 497 -27.18 -27.73 21.52
CA VAL A 497 -27.57 -27.28 20.16
C VAL A 497 -28.72 -26.27 20.22
N LYS A 498 -29.73 -26.52 21.06
CA LYS A 498 -30.85 -25.58 21.23
C LYS A 498 -30.40 -24.23 21.80
N ALA A 499 -29.58 -24.25 22.86
CA ALA A 499 -29.04 -23.02 23.46
C ALA A 499 -28.19 -22.22 22.46
N MET A 500 -27.40 -22.91 21.63
CA MET A 500 -26.62 -22.31 20.57
C MET A 500 -27.50 -21.63 19.51
N ARG A 501 -28.57 -22.28 19.04
CA ARG A 501 -29.54 -21.69 18.08
C ARG A 501 -30.19 -20.41 18.61
N ASP A 502 -30.56 -20.41 19.90
CA ASP A 502 -31.14 -19.23 20.56
C ASP A 502 -30.11 -18.09 20.67
N GLU A 503 -28.84 -18.40 20.95
CA GLU A 503 -27.76 -17.42 20.99
C GLU A 503 -27.52 -16.75 19.62
N PHE A 504 -27.50 -17.52 18.54
CA PHE A 504 -27.36 -16.99 17.17
C PHE A 504 -28.52 -16.06 16.81
N SER A 505 -29.75 -16.42 17.18
CA SER A 505 -30.94 -15.60 16.97
C SER A 505 -30.85 -14.27 17.73
N ARG A 506 -30.37 -14.29 18.98
CA ARG A 506 -30.13 -13.08 19.77
C ARG A 506 -29.06 -12.18 19.13
N ARG A 507 -27.93 -12.76 18.71
CA ARG A 507 -26.84 -12.02 18.04
C ARG A 507 -27.31 -11.36 16.74
N TYR A 508 -28.19 -12.01 16.00
CA TYR A 508 -28.79 -11.43 14.79
C TYR A 508 -29.63 -10.19 15.12
N GLU A 509 -30.52 -10.28 16.13
CA GLU A 509 -31.38 -9.15 16.52
C GLU A 509 -30.56 -7.97 17.06
N GLU A 510 -29.50 -8.23 17.82
CA GLU A 510 -28.56 -7.18 18.28
C GLU A 510 -27.87 -6.45 17.11
N LYS A 511 -27.40 -7.19 16.10
CA LYS A 511 -26.80 -6.59 14.90
C LYS A 511 -27.82 -5.82 14.07
N LYS A 512 -29.02 -6.37 13.91
CA LYS A 512 -30.13 -5.72 13.21
C LYS A 512 -30.47 -4.37 13.83
N ASN A 513 -30.61 -4.32 15.16
CA ASN A 513 -30.89 -3.07 15.87
C ASN A 513 -29.82 -2.00 15.63
N LYS A 514 -28.54 -2.40 15.58
CA LYS A 514 -27.42 -1.48 15.29
C LYS A 514 -27.46 -0.92 13.87
N ILE A 515 -27.81 -1.73 12.87
CA ILE A 515 -27.89 -1.30 11.47
C ILE A 515 -29.10 -0.39 11.25
N THR A 516 -30.22 -0.65 11.92
CA THR A 516 -31.43 0.15 11.75
C THR A 516 -31.42 1.47 12.52
N ALA A 517 -30.57 1.61 13.54
CA ALA A 517 -30.45 2.81 14.34
C ALA A 517 -30.00 4.01 13.49
N GLY A 518 -30.55 5.20 13.75
CA GLY A 518 -30.16 6.43 13.06
C GLY A 518 -28.73 6.88 13.41
N ASP A 519 -28.08 7.58 12.50
CA ASP A 519 -26.71 8.05 12.66
C ASP A 519 -26.63 9.37 13.45
N ASP A 520 -25.58 9.52 14.26
CA ASP A 520 -25.27 10.77 14.94
C ASP A 520 -24.46 11.71 14.03
N LEU A 521 -25.15 12.64 13.38
CA LEU A 521 -24.57 13.61 12.45
C LEU A 521 -24.36 14.98 13.11
N ALA A 522 -23.30 15.70 12.67
CA ALA A 522 -22.95 17.03 13.15
C ALA A 522 -24.14 18.02 13.12
N PRO A 523 -24.27 18.94 14.10
CA PRO A 523 -25.42 19.84 14.21
C PRO A 523 -25.76 20.55 12.89
N GLY A 524 -27.05 20.54 12.52
CA GLY A 524 -27.53 21.12 11.25
C GLY A 524 -27.31 20.27 10.00
N VAL A 525 -26.62 19.12 10.07
CA VAL A 525 -26.55 18.15 8.96
C VAL A 525 -27.73 17.19 9.01
N LEU A 526 -28.56 17.16 7.96
CA LEU A 526 -29.71 16.26 7.87
C LEU A 526 -29.30 14.89 7.32
N LYS A 527 -28.49 14.89 6.26
CA LYS A 527 -28.06 13.72 5.53
C LYS A 527 -26.64 13.90 5.00
N MET A 528 -25.88 12.82 4.97
CA MET A 528 -24.54 12.79 4.39
C MET A 528 -24.42 11.60 3.45
N VAL A 529 -23.97 11.85 2.23
CA VAL A 529 -23.71 10.80 1.23
C VAL A 529 -22.21 10.76 0.96
N LYS A 530 -21.61 9.59 1.13
CA LYS A 530 -20.23 9.32 0.75
C LYS A 530 -20.21 8.44 -0.48
N VAL A 531 -19.53 8.88 -1.52
CA VAL A 531 -19.34 8.14 -2.77
C VAL A 531 -17.87 7.79 -2.88
N TYR A 532 -17.58 6.50 -3.03
CA TYR A 532 -16.23 6.00 -3.23
C TYR A 532 -15.99 5.77 -4.72
N LEU A 533 -15.02 6.49 -5.27
CA LEU A 533 -14.65 6.42 -6.68
C LEU A 533 -13.34 5.67 -6.82
N ALA A 534 -13.34 4.54 -7.53
CA ALA A 534 -12.12 3.83 -7.89
C ALA A 534 -11.57 4.34 -9.22
N VAL A 535 -10.38 4.91 -9.17
CA VAL A 535 -9.63 5.43 -10.31
C VAL A 535 -8.46 4.48 -10.59
N LYS A 536 -8.42 3.93 -11.81
CA LYS A 536 -7.26 3.15 -12.27
C LYS A 536 -6.25 4.11 -12.90
N ARG A 537 -5.07 4.22 -12.28
CA ARG A 537 -3.99 5.08 -12.78
C ARG A 537 -2.90 4.25 -13.41
N ARG A 538 -2.79 4.34 -14.73
CA ARG A 538 -1.70 3.73 -15.49
C ARG A 538 -0.41 4.51 -15.28
N ILE A 539 0.70 3.90 -15.65
CA ILE A 539 2.00 4.57 -15.66
C ILE A 539 2.09 5.51 -16.88
N GLN A 540 2.63 6.70 -16.69
CA GLN A 540 2.74 7.70 -17.76
C GLN A 540 3.97 8.60 -17.59
N PRO A 541 4.40 9.32 -18.64
CA PRO A 541 5.49 10.29 -18.53
C PRO A 541 5.21 11.34 -17.44
N GLY A 542 6.22 11.63 -16.63
CA GLY A 542 6.11 12.50 -15.45
C GLY A 542 5.88 11.76 -14.13
N ASP A 543 5.44 10.49 -14.16
CA ASP A 543 5.40 9.67 -12.95
C ASP A 543 6.81 9.38 -12.44
N LYS A 544 6.93 9.26 -11.11
CA LYS A 544 8.21 9.00 -10.45
C LYS A 544 8.36 7.52 -10.08
N MET A 545 9.47 6.93 -10.51
CA MET A 545 9.88 5.58 -10.14
C MET A 545 11.17 5.62 -9.32
N ALA A 546 11.43 4.55 -8.58
CA ALA A 546 12.69 4.35 -7.89
C ALA A 546 13.03 2.87 -7.71
N GLY A 547 14.32 2.55 -7.63
CA GLY A 547 14.78 1.28 -7.05
C GLY A 547 15.01 1.41 -5.55
N ARG A 548 15.41 0.30 -4.92
CA ARG A 548 15.70 0.23 -3.47
C ARG A 548 17.02 0.90 -3.07
N HIS A 549 17.91 1.15 -4.03
CA HIS A 549 19.27 1.67 -3.84
C HIS A 549 19.35 3.21 -3.94
N GLY A 550 18.24 3.92 -3.70
CA GLY A 550 18.17 5.39 -3.78
C GLY A 550 18.31 5.96 -5.20
N ASN A 551 18.22 5.11 -6.23
CA ASN A 551 18.12 5.48 -7.64
C ASN A 551 16.66 5.88 -7.94
N LYS A 552 16.41 7.19 -7.98
CA LYS A 552 15.11 7.76 -8.36
C LYS A 552 15.15 8.25 -9.79
N GLY A 553 14.00 8.23 -10.45
CA GLY A 553 13.87 8.84 -11.76
C GLY A 553 12.45 9.18 -12.14
N VAL A 554 12.32 10.05 -13.13
CA VAL A 554 11.04 10.45 -13.72
C VAL A 554 10.94 9.85 -15.09
N ILE A 555 9.78 9.28 -15.42
CA ILE A 555 9.56 8.69 -16.73
C ILE A 555 9.52 9.80 -17.76
N SER A 556 10.45 9.78 -18.72
CA SER A 556 10.52 10.80 -19.77
C SER A 556 9.66 10.45 -20.97
N THR A 557 9.68 9.17 -21.37
CA THR A 557 8.95 8.68 -22.54
C THR A 557 8.65 7.20 -22.41
N ILE A 558 7.65 6.75 -23.18
CA ILE A 558 7.27 5.36 -23.36
C ILE A 558 7.60 4.99 -24.79
N VAL A 559 8.50 4.04 -24.98
CA VAL A 559 9.02 3.64 -26.29
C VAL A 559 8.33 2.36 -26.76
N PRO A 560 7.91 2.26 -28.03
CA PRO A 560 7.36 1.03 -28.61
C PRO A 560 8.33 -0.14 -28.44
N VAL A 561 7.78 -1.36 -28.38
CA VAL A 561 8.58 -2.56 -28.07
C VAL A 561 9.62 -2.84 -29.17
N GLU A 562 9.28 -2.56 -30.42
CA GLU A 562 10.15 -2.70 -31.59
C GLU A 562 11.35 -1.74 -31.58
N ASP A 563 11.23 -0.59 -30.91
CA ASP A 563 12.28 0.42 -30.82
C ASP A 563 13.24 0.14 -29.66
N MET A 564 12.89 -0.76 -28.73
CA MET A 564 13.70 -1.06 -27.56
C MET A 564 14.95 -1.88 -27.93
N PRO A 565 16.06 -1.71 -27.20
CA PRO A 565 17.17 -2.66 -27.27
C PRO A 565 16.69 -4.08 -26.98
N TYR A 566 17.20 -5.05 -27.72
CA TYR A 566 16.86 -6.46 -27.53
C TYR A 566 18.11 -7.35 -27.48
N MET A 567 18.00 -8.49 -26.82
CA MET A 567 19.06 -9.51 -26.67
C MET A 567 19.11 -10.45 -27.89
N ASP A 568 20.14 -11.29 -27.98
CA ASP A 568 20.33 -12.28 -29.08
C ASP A 568 19.12 -13.22 -29.29
N ASP A 569 18.35 -13.48 -28.23
CA ASP A 569 17.14 -14.31 -28.24
C ASP A 569 15.88 -13.57 -28.77
N GLY A 570 16.00 -12.28 -29.07
CA GLY A 570 14.91 -11.40 -29.49
C GLY A 570 14.13 -10.78 -28.33
N THR A 571 14.51 -11.02 -27.08
CA THR A 571 13.81 -10.46 -25.91
C THR A 571 14.13 -8.96 -25.76
N PRO A 572 13.13 -8.07 -25.82
CA PRO A 572 13.34 -6.64 -25.63
C PRO A 572 13.48 -6.30 -24.14
N VAL A 573 14.29 -5.28 -23.85
CA VAL A 573 14.48 -4.72 -22.52
C VAL A 573 13.22 -3.96 -22.06
N ASP A 574 12.89 -4.01 -20.77
CA ASP A 574 11.73 -3.31 -20.21
C ASP A 574 12.04 -1.84 -19.85
N ILE A 575 13.22 -1.58 -19.29
CA ILE A 575 13.68 -0.24 -18.88
C ILE A 575 15.13 0.00 -19.27
N VAL A 576 15.45 1.22 -19.73
CA VAL A 576 16.83 1.65 -19.95
C VAL A 576 17.23 2.71 -18.93
N LEU A 577 18.25 2.40 -18.13
CA LEU A 577 18.80 3.30 -17.10
C LEU A 577 20.15 3.88 -17.55
N ASN A 578 20.44 5.09 -17.07
CA ASN A 578 21.69 5.77 -17.38
C ASN A 578 22.85 5.22 -16.53
N PRO A 579 23.92 4.68 -17.14
CA PRO A 579 25.06 4.15 -16.39
C PRO A 579 25.84 5.23 -15.63
N LEU A 580 25.79 6.50 -16.07
CA LEU A 580 26.54 7.61 -15.44
C LEU A 580 26.05 7.94 -14.02
N GLY A 581 24.82 7.56 -13.69
CA GLY A 581 24.24 7.77 -12.37
C GLY A 581 24.86 6.88 -11.28
N VAL A 582 25.44 5.74 -11.64
CA VAL A 582 25.97 4.75 -10.68
C VAL A 582 27.28 5.22 -10.04
N PRO A 583 28.34 5.61 -10.80
CA PRO A 583 29.63 5.95 -10.20
C PRO A 583 29.58 7.22 -9.35
N SER A 584 28.81 8.23 -9.78
CA SER A 584 28.70 9.52 -9.08
C SER A 584 27.97 9.41 -7.74
N ARG A 585 27.08 8.42 -7.60
CA ARG A 585 26.26 8.21 -6.40
C ARG A 585 26.75 7.08 -5.51
N MET A 586 27.72 6.30 -5.98
CA MET A 586 28.34 5.19 -5.25
C MET A 586 27.30 4.20 -4.68
N ASN A 587 26.28 3.87 -5.47
CA ASN A 587 25.29 2.83 -5.16
C ASN A 587 25.45 1.62 -6.07
N VAL A 588 26.55 0.90 -5.86
CA VAL A 588 26.94 -0.26 -6.68
C VAL A 588 26.02 -1.45 -6.41
N GLY A 589 25.33 -1.49 -5.26
CA GLY A 589 24.37 -2.53 -4.91
C GLY A 589 23.32 -2.78 -6.00
N GLN A 590 22.87 -1.73 -6.71
CA GLN A 590 21.89 -1.88 -7.80
C GLN A 590 22.42 -2.70 -8.99
N VAL A 591 23.73 -2.68 -9.24
CA VAL A 591 24.35 -3.47 -10.32
C VAL A 591 24.46 -4.93 -9.89
N LEU A 592 24.81 -5.18 -8.64
CA LEU A 592 24.82 -6.53 -8.06
C LEU A 592 23.41 -7.14 -8.01
N GLU A 593 22.40 -6.34 -7.64
CA GLU A 593 20.99 -6.72 -7.73
C GLU A 593 20.61 -7.12 -9.16
N THR A 594 21.04 -6.33 -10.15
CA THR A 594 20.77 -6.60 -11.57
C THR A 594 21.37 -7.93 -12.02
N HIS A 595 22.63 -8.21 -11.67
CA HIS A 595 23.29 -9.47 -12.02
C HIS A 595 22.65 -10.68 -11.32
N LEU A 596 22.41 -10.59 -10.01
CA LEU A 596 21.80 -11.68 -9.26
C LEU A 596 20.34 -11.91 -9.71
N GLY A 597 19.60 -10.85 -10.00
CA GLY A 597 18.26 -10.93 -10.56
C GLY A 597 18.23 -11.60 -11.94
N TRP A 598 19.25 -11.35 -12.78
CA TRP A 598 19.38 -12.05 -14.06
C TRP A 598 19.63 -13.53 -13.88
N ALA A 599 20.54 -13.91 -12.98
CA ALA A 599 20.80 -15.31 -12.63
C ALA A 599 19.54 -15.99 -12.08
N ALA A 600 18.85 -15.35 -11.12
CA ALA A 600 17.61 -15.83 -10.53
C ALA A 600 16.52 -16.11 -11.59
N ARG A 601 16.35 -15.18 -12.53
CA ARG A 601 15.42 -15.36 -13.65
C ARG A 601 15.85 -16.50 -14.58
N GLY A 602 17.11 -16.54 -14.98
CA GLY A 602 17.64 -17.56 -15.89
C GLY A 602 17.52 -18.99 -15.33
N VAL A 603 17.77 -19.17 -14.04
CA VAL A 603 17.53 -20.45 -13.34
C VAL A 603 16.03 -20.80 -13.39
N GLY A 604 15.14 -19.86 -13.11
CA GLY A 604 13.69 -20.09 -13.19
C GLY A 604 13.20 -20.46 -14.59
N GLU A 605 13.76 -19.84 -15.64
CA GLU A 605 13.46 -20.18 -17.04
C GLU A 605 13.97 -21.58 -17.41
N LYS A 606 15.08 -22.03 -16.82
CA LYS A 606 15.58 -23.40 -16.97
C LYS A 606 14.66 -24.41 -16.30
N ILE A 607 14.19 -24.13 -15.08
CA ILE A 607 13.15 -24.92 -14.40
C ILE A 607 11.88 -24.98 -15.25
N GLY A 608 11.43 -23.83 -15.77
CA GLY A 608 10.28 -23.74 -16.66
C GLY A 608 10.42 -24.62 -17.90
N ARG A 609 11.58 -24.56 -18.57
CA ARG A 609 11.90 -25.43 -19.72
C ARG A 609 11.87 -26.91 -19.37
N MET A 610 12.39 -27.32 -18.20
CA MET A 610 12.35 -28.71 -17.74
C MET A 610 10.92 -29.19 -17.45
N LEU A 611 10.07 -28.32 -16.89
CA LEU A 611 8.65 -28.61 -16.66
C LEU A 611 7.87 -28.72 -17.97
N ASP A 612 8.09 -27.79 -18.90
CA ASP A 612 7.44 -27.80 -20.22
C ASP A 612 7.85 -29.04 -21.05
N ALA A 613 9.10 -29.49 -20.90
CA ALA A 613 9.60 -30.73 -21.48
C ALA A 613 9.13 -32.01 -20.76
N GLN A 614 8.37 -31.88 -19.66
CA GLN A 614 7.87 -32.98 -18.82
C GLN A 614 8.99 -33.94 -18.37
N GLU A 615 10.14 -33.38 -17.98
CA GLU A 615 11.24 -34.19 -17.46
C GLU A 615 10.85 -34.93 -16.16
N SER A 616 11.53 -36.04 -15.87
CA SER A 616 11.26 -36.84 -14.67
C SER A 616 11.47 -36.00 -13.40
N VAL A 617 10.58 -36.15 -12.41
CA VAL A 617 10.63 -35.44 -11.12
C VAL A 617 11.99 -35.58 -10.43
N GLY A 618 12.65 -36.73 -10.56
CA GLY A 618 14.01 -36.94 -10.03
C GLY A 618 15.03 -35.93 -10.56
N LYS A 619 15.00 -35.62 -11.86
CA LYS A 619 15.91 -34.63 -12.46
C LYS A 619 15.59 -33.20 -12.03
N VAL A 620 14.31 -32.86 -11.90
CA VAL A 620 13.88 -31.55 -11.39
C VAL A 620 14.34 -31.39 -9.94
N ARG A 621 14.16 -32.43 -9.12
CA ARG A 621 14.64 -32.48 -7.73
C ARG A 621 16.17 -32.36 -7.66
N ASP A 622 16.91 -33.08 -8.49
CA ASP A 622 18.36 -32.98 -8.56
C ASP A 622 18.82 -31.57 -8.96
N PHE A 623 18.13 -30.93 -9.92
CA PHE A 623 18.44 -29.56 -10.31
C PHE A 623 18.13 -28.56 -9.19
N LEU A 624 17.00 -28.70 -8.47
CA LEU A 624 16.69 -27.89 -7.31
C LEU A 624 17.73 -28.08 -6.18
N ASP A 625 18.14 -29.32 -5.91
CA ASP A 625 19.20 -29.62 -4.93
C ASP A 625 20.52 -28.95 -5.32
N ARG A 626 20.85 -28.90 -6.61
CA ARG A 626 22.02 -28.15 -7.10
C ARG A 626 21.87 -26.64 -6.86
N VAL A 627 20.72 -26.05 -7.19
CA VAL A 627 20.46 -24.61 -7.02
C VAL A 627 20.54 -24.20 -5.55
N TYR A 628 19.90 -24.94 -4.65
CA TYR A 628 19.84 -24.59 -3.23
C TYR A 628 21.12 -24.98 -2.45
N ASN A 629 21.73 -26.14 -2.73
CA ASN A 629 22.78 -26.70 -1.87
C ASN A 629 24.20 -26.62 -2.45
N GLN A 630 24.40 -26.33 -3.74
CA GLN A 630 25.72 -26.34 -4.38
C GLN A 630 26.23 -24.95 -4.79
N THR A 631 25.41 -23.92 -4.67
CA THR A 631 25.74 -22.55 -5.12
C THR A 631 26.10 -21.57 -3.99
N GLY A 632 26.28 -22.07 -2.77
CA GLY A 632 26.58 -21.29 -1.57
C GLY A 632 25.35 -21.08 -0.66
N GLY A 633 25.57 -20.54 0.54
CA GLY A 633 24.49 -20.25 1.50
C GLY A 633 24.08 -21.39 2.43
N LYS A 634 22.84 -21.33 2.94
CA LYS A 634 22.28 -22.31 3.88
C LYS A 634 21.82 -23.56 3.15
N THR A 635 22.11 -24.72 3.73
CA THR A 635 21.64 -26.00 3.20
C THR A 635 20.15 -26.19 3.48
N GLU A 636 19.38 -26.47 2.43
CA GLU A 636 17.94 -26.71 2.48
C GLU A 636 17.59 -28.19 2.21
N GLU A 637 16.58 -28.71 2.90
CA GLU A 637 16.19 -30.13 2.83
C GLU A 637 15.21 -30.42 1.68
N VAL A 638 15.62 -30.22 0.43
CA VAL A 638 14.78 -30.50 -0.77
C VAL A 638 14.35 -31.99 -0.88
N LYS A 639 15.03 -32.88 -0.16
CA LYS A 639 14.76 -34.33 -0.16
C LYS A 639 13.55 -34.74 0.68
N SER A 640 13.10 -33.91 1.62
CA SER A 640 11.96 -34.23 2.50
C SER A 640 10.60 -34.08 1.79
N PHE A 641 10.55 -33.27 0.72
CA PHE A 641 9.34 -32.99 -0.03
C PHE A 641 8.82 -34.19 -0.81
N THR A 642 7.50 -34.29 -0.90
CA THR A 642 6.79 -35.22 -1.78
C THR A 642 6.91 -34.81 -3.25
N ASP A 643 6.70 -35.73 -4.17
CA ASP A 643 6.80 -35.43 -5.61
C ASP A 643 5.77 -34.38 -6.07
N ALA A 644 4.61 -34.31 -5.43
CA ALA A 644 3.59 -33.29 -5.70
C ALA A 644 4.07 -31.89 -5.26
N GLU A 645 4.63 -31.78 -4.06
CA GLU A 645 5.16 -30.51 -3.54
C GLU A 645 6.36 -30.02 -4.35
N VAL A 646 7.23 -30.92 -4.84
CA VAL A 646 8.35 -30.54 -5.72
C VAL A 646 7.84 -29.94 -7.03
N LEU A 647 6.79 -30.51 -7.62
CA LEU A 647 6.20 -29.97 -8.85
C LEU A 647 5.50 -28.64 -8.62
N GLU A 648 4.83 -28.47 -7.48
CA GLU A 648 4.21 -27.19 -7.10
C GLU A 648 5.26 -26.11 -6.87
N LEU A 649 6.32 -26.43 -6.11
CA LEU A 649 7.46 -25.54 -5.90
C LEU A 649 8.10 -25.13 -7.24
N ALA A 650 8.42 -26.11 -8.09
CA ALA A 650 9.00 -25.83 -9.41
C ALA A 650 8.06 -24.96 -10.28
N GLY A 651 6.74 -25.15 -10.18
CA GLY A 651 5.74 -24.33 -10.83
C GLY A 651 5.78 -22.87 -10.39
N ASN A 652 5.95 -22.62 -9.09
CA ASN A 652 6.08 -21.27 -8.52
C ASN A 652 7.40 -20.61 -8.95
N LEU A 653 8.50 -21.37 -9.00
CA LEU A 653 9.84 -20.90 -9.38
C LEU A 653 10.01 -20.61 -10.88
N ARG A 654 9.00 -20.90 -11.72
CA ARG A 654 9.06 -20.65 -13.18
C ARG A 654 9.32 -19.19 -13.54
N LYS A 655 8.85 -18.25 -12.72
CA LYS A 655 9.06 -16.81 -12.93
C LYS A 655 10.46 -16.34 -12.52
N GLY A 656 11.28 -17.22 -11.96
CA GLY A 656 12.56 -16.89 -11.34
C GLY A 656 12.63 -17.47 -9.94
N VAL A 657 13.82 -17.85 -9.52
CA VAL A 657 14.06 -18.36 -8.16
C VAL A 657 14.33 -17.17 -7.23
N PRO A 658 13.46 -16.87 -6.25
CA PRO A 658 13.71 -15.81 -5.30
C PRO A 658 14.98 -16.11 -4.49
N MET A 659 15.90 -15.15 -4.46
CA MET A 659 17.17 -15.22 -3.76
C MET A 659 17.16 -14.24 -2.58
N ALA A 660 17.67 -14.66 -1.42
CA ALA A 660 17.81 -13.79 -0.26
C ALA A 660 19.27 -13.42 -0.03
N THR A 661 19.58 -12.13 -0.06
CA THR A 661 20.88 -11.56 0.32
C THR A 661 20.70 -10.68 1.56
N PRO A 662 20.89 -11.24 2.77
CA PRO A 662 20.87 -10.51 4.03
C PRO A 662 21.78 -9.28 4.04
N VAL A 663 21.39 -8.24 4.77
CA VAL A 663 22.23 -7.05 4.97
C VAL A 663 23.51 -7.40 5.74
N PHE A 664 24.67 -7.01 5.19
CA PHE A 664 26.03 -7.32 5.71
C PHE A 664 26.40 -8.82 5.78
N ASP A 665 25.55 -9.70 5.22
CA ASP A 665 25.76 -11.15 5.13
C ASP A 665 25.14 -11.65 3.80
N GLY A 666 25.44 -10.92 2.73
CA GLY A 666 24.89 -11.11 1.40
C GLY A 666 25.70 -12.06 0.52
N ALA A 667 25.20 -12.32 -0.69
CA ALA A 667 25.90 -13.15 -1.67
C ALA A 667 27.19 -12.47 -2.14
N THR A 668 28.25 -13.27 -2.27
CA THR A 668 29.54 -12.82 -2.79
C THR A 668 29.55 -12.78 -4.31
N GLU A 669 30.49 -12.04 -4.91
CA GLU A 669 30.61 -11.94 -6.37
C GLU A 669 30.85 -13.31 -7.03
N GLU A 670 31.60 -14.21 -6.38
CA GLU A 670 31.87 -15.56 -6.88
C GLU A 670 30.59 -16.41 -6.93
N GLU A 671 29.74 -16.33 -5.90
CA GLU A 671 28.45 -17.02 -5.87
C GLU A 671 27.51 -16.52 -6.98
N ILE A 672 27.48 -15.20 -7.23
CA ILE A 672 26.69 -14.61 -8.32
C ILE A 672 27.18 -15.13 -9.68
N LYS A 673 28.49 -15.21 -9.90
CA LYS A 673 29.08 -15.75 -11.14
C LYS A 673 28.74 -17.23 -11.33
N ASN A 674 28.85 -18.04 -10.28
CA ASN A 674 28.48 -19.45 -10.31
C ASN A 674 26.99 -19.65 -10.65
N LEU A 675 26.12 -18.79 -10.11
CA LEU A 675 24.68 -18.79 -10.44
C LEU A 675 24.41 -18.38 -11.89
N LEU A 676 25.12 -17.38 -12.42
CA LEU A 676 25.04 -16.98 -13.82
C LEU A 676 25.46 -18.15 -14.74
N GLU A 677 26.55 -18.84 -14.43
CA GLU A 677 26.99 -20.01 -15.18
C GLU A 677 25.98 -21.17 -15.11
N LEU A 678 25.37 -21.39 -13.94
CA LEU A 678 24.31 -22.40 -13.77
C LEU A 678 23.07 -22.11 -14.64
N ALA A 679 22.78 -20.82 -14.85
CA ALA A 679 21.72 -20.32 -15.72
C ALA A 679 22.08 -20.29 -17.21
N ASP A 680 23.29 -20.72 -17.59
CA ASP A 680 23.84 -20.63 -18.95
C ASP A 680 23.99 -19.17 -19.45
N LEU A 681 24.24 -18.23 -18.53
CA LEU A 681 24.43 -16.81 -18.80
C LEU A 681 25.91 -16.39 -18.69
N PRO A 682 26.33 -15.26 -19.31
CA PRO A 682 27.69 -14.76 -19.20
C PRO A 682 28.06 -14.39 -17.76
N ALA A 683 29.19 -14.91 -17.26
CA ALA A 683 29.70 -14.59 -15.92
C ALA A 683 30.02 -13.08 -15.71
N SER A 684 30.12 -12.30 -16.79
CA SER A 684 30.30 -10.84 -16.72
C SER A 684 29.02 -10.09 -16.34
N GLY A 685 27.84 -10.72 -16.41
CA GLY A 685 26.55 -10.03 -16.25
C GLY A 685 26.23 -9.06 -17.39
N GLN A 686 26.91 -9.21 -18.55
CA GLN A 686 26.72 -8.36 -19.72
C GLN A 686 26.28 -9.18 -20.93
N ALA A 687 25.36 -8.64 -21.71
CA ALA A 687 24.85 -9.22 -22.95
C ALA A 687 25.23 -8.36 -24.17
N VAL A 688 25.27 -8.98 -25.35
CA VAL A 688 25.24 -8.26 -26.62
C VAL A 688 23.81 -7.78 -26.84
N LEU A 689 23.64 -6.50 -27.15
CA LEU A 689 22.35 -5.90 -27.46
C LEU A 689 22.34 -5.39 -28.89
N TYR A 690 21.15 -5.35 -29.46
CA TYR A 690 20.86 -4.80 -30.78
C TYR A 690 19.95 -3.59 -30.65
N ASP A 691 20.16 -2.58 -31.48
CA ASP A 691 19.26 -1.44 -31.58
C ASP A 691 17.95 -1.89 -32.26
N GLY A 692 16.81 -1.71 -31.59
CA GLY A 692 15.49 -2.04 -32.12
C GLY A 692 15.15 -1.30 -33.43
N ARG A 693 15.68 -0.08 -33.60
CA ARG A 693 15.37 0.77 -34.76
C ARG A 693 16.13 0.39 -36.01
N THR A 694 17.41 0.09 -35.86
CA THR A 694 18.33 -0.16 -36.98
C THR A 694 18.64 -1.63 -37.19
N GLY A 695 18.52 -2.45 -36.13
CA GLY A 695 18.95 -3.84 -36.09
C GLY A 695 20.47 -4.01 -35.97
N GLU A 696 21.22 -2.93 -35.80
CA GLU A 696 22.68 -2.99 -35.63
C GLU A 696 23.06 -3.38 -34.20
N VAL A 697 24.18 -4.08 -34.06
CA VAL A 697 24.74 -4.48 -32.77
C VAL A 697 25.41 -3.27 -32.10
N PHE A 698 25.23 -3.09 -30.80
CA PHE A 698 26.01 -2.09 -30.05
C PHE A 698 27.49 -2.46 -29.96
N ASP A 699 28.39 -1.48 -30.14
CA ASP A 699 29.85 -1.68 -30.14
C ASP A 699 30.41 -2.36 -28.88
N ARG A 700 29.69 -2.26 -27.76
CA ARG A 700 30.08 -2.84 -26.46
C ARG A 700 28.94 -3.64 -25.86
N THR A 701 29.30 -4.69 -25.13
CA THR A 701 28.36 -5.42 -24.28
C THR A 701 27.82 -4.52 -23.19
N VAL A 702 26.55 -4.69 -22.86
CA VAL A 702 25.81 -3.86 -21.91
C VAL A 702 25.40 -4.71 -20.72
N THR A 703 25.47 -4.15 -19.52
CA THR A 703 24.93 -4.81 -18.33
C THR A 703 23.42 -4.87 -18.43
N VAL A 704 22.89 -6.09 -18.39
CA VAL A 704 21.47 -6.40 -18.49
C VAL A 704 21.10 -7.32 -17.33
N GLY A 705 19.90 -7.17 -16.78
CA GLY A 705 19.40 -8.09 -15.77
C GLY A 705 18.13 -7.59 -15.11
N TYR A 706 17.71 -8.25 -14.03
CA TYR A 706 16.47 -7.90 -13.35
C TYR A 706 16.72 -7.02 -12.13
N MET A 707 16.09 -5.85 -12.09
CA MET A 707 16.08 -4.96 -10.93
C MET A 707 14.66 -4.79 -10.40
N TYR A 708 14.52 -4.72 -9.07
CA TYR A 708 13.23 -4.48 -8.44
C TYR A 708 12.88 -2.99 -8.40
N MET A 709 11.89 -2.60 -9.20
CA MET A 709 11.49 -1.20 -9.39
C MET A 709 10.14 -0.90 -8.75
N LEU A 710 10.03 0.29 -8.16
CA LEU A 710 8.90 0.78 -7.39
C LEU A 710 8.25 1.98 -8.09
N LYS A 711 6.91 2.03 -8.13
CA LYS A 711 6.16 3.24 -8.50
C LYS A 711 5.86 4.04 -7.23
N LEU A 712 6.34 5.27 -7.14
CA LEU A 712 6.14 6.11 -5.97
C LEU A 712 4.80 6.83 -6.04
N ASN A 713 4.26 7.26 -4.89
CA ASN A 713 3.00 8.04 -4.79
C ASN A 713 3.11 9.48 -5.32
N HIS A 714 4.13 9.76 -6.14
CA HIS A 714 4.40 11.05 -6.76
C HIS A 714 3.92 11.01 -8.20
N LEU A 715 2.60 10.98 -8.36
CA LEU A 715 1.95 10.85 -9.66
C LEU A 715 1.82 12.21 -10.35
N VAL A 716 1.98 12.24 -11.67
CA VAL A 716 1.91 13.50 -12.44
C VAL A 716 0.50 14.11 -12.40
N ASP A 717 -0.55 13.28 -12.42
CA ASP A 717 -1.95 13.75 -12.38
C ASP A 717 -2.27 14.54 -11.10
N ASP A 718 -1.65 14.16 -9.98
CA ASP A 718 -1.84 14.86 -8.72
C ASP A 718 -1.08 16.19 -8.70
N LYS A 719 0.04 16.27 -9.42
CA LYS A 719 0.92 17.45 -9.47
C LYS A 719 0.56 18.45 -10.55
N MET A 720 -0.05 18.01 -11.65
CA MET A 720 -0.48 18.91 -12.71
C MET A 720 -1.54 19.87 -12.17
N HIS A 721 -1.29 21.16 -12.33
CA HIS A 721 -2.20 22.22 -11.91
C HIS A 721 -2.04 23.43 -12.83
N ALA A 722 -3.16 23.87 -13.40
CA ALA A 722 -3.22 25.04 -14.27
C ALA A 722 -4.41 25.89 -13.87
N ARG A 723 -4.23 27.21 -13.91
CA ARG A 723 -5.26 28.20 -13.60
C ARG A 723 -5.20 29.32 -14.63
N SER A 724 -6.35 29.67 -15.19
CA SER A 724 -6.55 30.91 -15.93
C SER A 724 -7.14 31.97 -14.98
N THR A 725 -8.41 31.80 -14.61
CA THR A 725 -9.12 32.59 -13.61
C THR A 725 -9.70 31.66 -12.55
N GLY A 726 -10.06 32.19 -11.38
CA GLY A 726 -10.53 31.35 -10.28
C GLY A 726 -10.98 32.17 -9.09
N PRO A 727 -11.24 31.52 -7.94
CA PRO A 727 -11.63 32.23 -6.73
C PRO A 727 -10.48 33.09 -6.19
N TYR A 728 -10.88 34.12 -5.45
CA TYR A 728 -10.01 35.12 -4.85
C TYR A 728 -10.27 35.20 -3.34
N SER A 729 -9.23 35.56 -2.61
CA SER A 729 -9.29 35.83 -1.18
C SER A 729 -10.22 37.02 -0.92
N LEU A 730 -11.08 36.90 0.09
CA LEU A 730 -11.99 37.98 0.47
C LEU A 730 -11.24 39.20 1.02
N VAL A 731 -10.14 38.97 1.75
CA VAL A 731 -9.37 40.02 2.42
C VAL A 731 -8.38 40.67 1.46
N THR A 732 -7.51 39.86 0.85
CA THR A 732 -6.39 40.37 0.05
C THR A 732 -6.72 40.52 -1.44
N GLN A 733 -7.89 40.04 -1.89
CA GLN A 733 -8.28 39.99 -3.31
C GLN A 733 -7.32 39.21 -4.24
N GLN A 734 -6.31 38.57 -3.68
CA GLN A 734 -5.36 37.71 -4.42
C GLN A 734 -5.99 36.37 -4.79
N PRO A 735 -5.50 35.72 -5.86
CA PRO A 735 -5.78 34.32 -6.14
C PRO A 735 -5.65 33.45 -4.87
N LEU A 736 -6.62 32.58 -4.60
CA LEU A 736 -6.47 31.60 -3.52
C LEU A 736 -5.24 30.71 -3.76
N GLY A 737 -4.71 30.11 -2.70
CA GLY A 737 -3.59 29.17 -2.79
C GLY A 737 -4.03 27.71 -2.90
N GLY A 738 -3.29 26.91 -3.66
CA GLY A 738 -3.42 25.45 -3.69
C GLY A 738 -4.43 24.89 -4.71
N LYS A 739 -4.16 23.68 -5.21
CA LYS A 739 -4.94 23.00 -6.25
C LYS A 739 -6.41 22.76 -5.86
N ALA A 740 -6.68 22.40 -4.60
CA ALA A 740 -8.04 22.12 -4.11
C ALA A 740 -8.98 23.34 -4.19
N GLN A 741 -8.44 24.56 -4.15
CA GLN A 741 -9.18 25.82 -4.28
C GLN A 741 -9.05 26.42 -5.68
N PHE A 742 -8.52 25.67 -6.65
CA PHE A 742 -8.16 26.17 -7.98
C PHE A 742 -7.28 27.43 -7.89
N GLY A 743 -6.26 27.37 -7.03
CA GLY A 743 -5.42 28.48 -6.63
C GLY A 743 -4.37 28.91 -7.66
N GLY A 744 -3.79 30.09 -7.49
CA GLY A 744 -2.66 30.57 -8.32
C GLY A 744 -1.31 30.09 -7.81
N GLN A 745 -0.30 30.12 -8.67
CA GLN A 745 1.10 29.95 -8.27
C GLN A 745 1.58 31.19 -7.51
N ARG A 746 2.43 30.98 -6.50
CA ARG A 746 3.05 32.07 -5.78
C ARG A 746 4.22 32.61 -6.59
N PHE A 747 4.14 33.89 -6.96
CA PHE A 747 5.24 34.65 -7.50
C PHE A 747 5.90 35.43 -6.35
N GLY A 748 7.09 35.00 -5.92
CA GLY A 748 7.77 35.50 -4.75
C GLY A 748 8.81 36.58 -5.05
N GLU A 749 9.51 37.00 -4.01
CA GLU A 749 10.55 38.02 -4.09
C GLU A 749 11.71 37.64 -5.02
N MET A 750 12.15 36.37 -4.98
CA MET A 750 13.25 35.91 -5.83
C MET A 750 12.85 35.91 -7.32
N GLU A 751 11.60 35.57 -7.63
CA GLU A 751 11.10 35.63 -9.01
C GLU A 751 10.92 37.07 -9.50
N VAL A 752 10.56 38.01 -8.61
CA VAL A 752 10.54 39.45 -8.91
C VAL A 752 11.94 39.94 -9.29
N TRP A 753 12.96 39.63 -8.48
CA TRP A 753 14.35 40.00 -8.78
C TRP A 753 14.83 39.47 -10.12
N ALA A 754 14.39 38.27 -10.51
CA ALA A 754 14.72 37.72 -11.82
C ALA A 754 14.18 38.61 -12.95
N LEU A 755 12.92 39.07 -12.88
CA LEU A 755 12.34 39.95 -13.90
C LEU A 755 12.97 41.35 -13.89
N GLU A 756 13.31 41.87 -12.71
CA GLU A 756 14.03 43.15 -12.57
C GLU A 756 15.40 43.08 -13.25
N ALA A 757 16.14 41.98 -13.06
CA ALA A 757 17.45 41.77 -13.69
C ALA A 757 17.39 41.75 -15.22
N TYR A 758 16.30 41.23 -15.80
CA TYR A 758 16.06 41.27 -17.25
C TYR A 758 15.56 42.63 -17.76
N GLY A 759 15.16 43.55 -16.88
CA GLY A 759 14.50 44.80 -17.25
C GLY A 759 13.06 44.60 -17.77
N ALA A 760 12.41 43.49 -17.43
CA ALA A 760 11.08 43.12 -17.90
C ALA A 760 9.97 43.85 -17.12
N ALA A 761 9.98 45.18 -17.14
CA ALA A 761 9.12 46.04 -16.32
C ALA A 761 7.61 45.79 -16.53
N TYR A 762 7.17 45.65 -17.79
CA TYR A 762 5.75 45.39 -18.08
C TYR A 762 5.30 44.01 -17.63
N THR A 763 6.14 42.99 -17.78
CA THR A 763 5.88 41.63 -17.29
C THR A 763 5.77 41.61 -15.77
N LEU A 764 6.65 42.33 -15.09
CA LEU A 764 6.57 42.46 -13.64
C LEU A 764 5.29 43.20 -13.21
N GLN A 765 4.97 44.31 -13.90
CA GLN A 765 3.78 45.10 -13.60
C GLN A 765 2.49 44.28 -13.79
N GLU A 766 2.36 43.47 -14.83
CA GLU A 766 1.17 42.62 -15.00
C GLU A 766 1.04 41.55 -13.90
N MET A 767 2.16 40.95 -13.48
CA MET A 767 2.18 39.88 -12.47
C MET A 767 1.76 40.42 -11.10
N LEU A 768 2.21 41.63 -10.76
CA LEU A 768 1.89 42.28 -9.49
C LEU A 768 0.51 42.94 -9.45
N THR A 769 -0.11 43.24 -10.60
CA THR A 769 -1.39 43.98 -10.67
C THR A 769 -2.51 43.12 -11.26
N VAL A 770 -2.69 43.16 -12.59
CA VAL A 770 -3.85 42.60 -13.31
C VAL A 770 -3.96 41.08 -13.25
N LYS A 771 -2.87 40.37 -12.97
CA LYS A 771 -2.89 38.90 -12.74
C LYS A 771 -3.09 38.52 -11.27
N SER A 772 -3.02 39.49 -10.35
CA SER A 772 -3.09 39.28 -8.91
C SER A 772 -4.34 39.97 -8.31
N ASP A 773 -4.17 41.14 -7.71
CA ASP A 773 -5.11 41.77 -6.78
C ASP A 773 -5.72 43.09 -7.28
N ASP A 774 -5.42 43.52 -8.52
CA ASP A 774 -6.16 44.62 -9.15
C ASP A 774 -7.52 44.12 -9.67
N VAL A 775 -8.57 44.38 -8.90
CA VAL A 775 -9.94 43.90 -9.16
C VAL A 775 -10.52 44.46 -10.45
N VAL A 776 -10.25 45.74 -10.74
CA VAL A 776 -10.77 46.42 -11.93
C VAL A 776 -9.92 46.05 -13.14
N GLY A 777 -8.59 46.10 -13.00
CA GLY A 777 -7.64 45.78 -14.04
C GLY A 777 -7.77 44.35 -14.54
N ARG A 778 -7.92 43.36 -13.65
CA ARG A 778 -8.09 41.95 -14.07
C ARG A 778 -9.36 41.71 -14.90
N THR A 779 -10.46 42.38 -14.54
CA THR A 779 -11.74 42.25 -15.25
C THR A 779 -11.66 42.89 -16.64
N LYS A 780 -11.03 44.06 -16.73
CA LYS A 780 -10.78 44.73 -18.01
C LYS A 780 -9.84 43.92 -18.89
N MET A 781 -8.74 43.43 -18.32
CA MET A 781 -7.76 42.59 -19.03
C MET A 781 -8.44 41.35 -19.61
N TYR A 782 -9.29 40.67 -18.84
CA TYR A 782 -10.02 39.51 -19.34
C TYR A 782 -10.94 39.87 -20.54
N LYS A 783 -11.68 40.98 -20.45
CA LYS A 783 -12.50 41.46 -21.58
C LYS A 783 -11.66 41.80 -22.80
N ASN A 784 -10.58 42.54 -22.61
CA ASN A 784 -9.66 42.92 -23.68
C ASN A 784 -9.12 41.68 -24.42
N ILE A 785 -8.67 40.66 -23.67
CA ILE A 785 -8.19 39.39 -24.24
C ILE A 785 -9.29 38.69 -25.06
N VAL A 786 -10.52 38.65 -24.56
CA VAL A 786 -11.67 38.07 -25.28
C VAL A 786 -11.99 38.86 -26.55
N ASP A 787 -11.86 40.18 -26.50
CA ASP A 787 -12.06 41.10 -27.63
C ASP A 787 -10.88 41.10 -28.63
N GLY A 788 -9.80 40.34 -28.34
CA GLY A 788 -8.59 40.26 -29.18
C GLY A 788 -7.64 41.46 -29.04
N THR A 789 -7.83 42.28 -28.01
CA THR A 789 -6.96 43.42 -27.68
C THR A 789 -6.05 43.07 -26.50
N HIS A 790 -4.74 43.22 -26.66
CA HIS A 790 -3.77 42.84 -25.62
C HIS A 790 -3.21 44.07 -24.90
N GLU A 791 -4.09 44.96 -24.44
CA GLU A 791 -3.72 46.19 -23.73
C GLU A 791 -3.92 46.05 -22.22
N MET A 792 -2.89 46.44 -21.46
CA MET A 792 -2.92 46.47 -20.00
C MET A 792 -3.30 47.86 -19.48
N GLN A 793 -4.35 47.92 -18.66
CA GLN A 793 -4.68 49.08 -17.85
C GLN A 793 -4.50 48.70 -16.38
N ALA A 794 -3.30 48.92 -15.84
CA ALA A 794 -2.98 48.63 -14.45
C ALA A 794 -3.44 49.77 -13.53
N GLY A 795 -4.23 49.42 -12.51
CA GLY A 795 -4.59 50.27 -11.40
C GLY A 795 -3.69 50.04 -10.18
N MET A 796 -4.22 50.40 -9.01
CA MET A 796 -3.54 50.21 -7.73
C MET A 796 -3.86 48.81 -7.16
N PRO A 797 -2.84 48.04 -6.73
CA PRO A 797 -3.04 46.77 -6.03
C PRO A 797 -3.92 46.92 -4.77
N GLU A 798 -4.86 46.00 -4.55
CA GLU A 798 -5.67 46.02 -3.33
C GLU A 798 -4.84 45.73 -2.07
N SER A 799 -3.76 44.94 -2.16
CA SER A 799 -2.84 44.75 -1.04
C SER A 799 -2.23 46.06 -0.54
N PHE A 800 -1.93 46.99 -1.46
CA PHE A 800 -1.44 48.32 -1.10
C PHE A 800 -2.53 49.17 -0.46
N ASN A 801 -3.77 49.11 -0.96
CA ASN A 801 -4.91 49.79 -0.33
C ASN A 801 -5.13 49.28 1.10
N VAL A 802 -5.10 47.97 1.31
CA VAL A 802 -5.22 47.35 2.63
C VAL A 802 -4.13 47.87 3.57
N LEU A 803 -2.87 47.90 3.13
CA LEU A 803 -1.75 48.45 3.91
C LEU A 803 -1.99 49.92 4.30
N VAL A 804 -2.42 50.77 3.37
CA VAL A 804 -2.74 52.18 3.64
C VAL A 804 -3.83 52.29 4.71
N LYS A 805 -4.87 51.46 4.64
CA LYS A 805 -5.96 51.45 5.64
C LYS A 805 -5.49 50.92 6.99
N GLU A 806 -4.66 49.89 7.02
CA GLU A 806 -4.06 49.36 8.26
C GLU A 806 -3.18 50.41 8.94
N ILE A 807 -2.30 51.09 8.21
CA ILE A 807 -1.47 52.19 8.75
C ILE A 807 -2.34 53.33 9.30
N ARG A 808 -3.39 53.74 8.56
CA ARG A 808 -4.34 54.77 9.04
C ARG A 808 -5.08 54.34 10.30
N SER A 809 -5.40 53.04 10.44
CA SER A 809 -6.06 52.51 11.63
C SER A 809 -5.19 52.56 12.89
N LEU A 810 -3.86 52.60 12.73
CA LEU A 810 -2.90 52.82 13.82
C LEU A 810 -2.82 54.29 14.27
N GLY A 811 -3.55 55.20 13.61
CA GLY A 811 -3.52 56.65 13.88
C GLY A 811 -2.41 57.41 13.15
N ILE A 812 -1.77 56.79 12.16
CA ILE A 812 -0.74 57.42 11.31
C ILE A 812 -1.42 57.94 10.04
N ASN A 813 -1.30 59.24 9.75
CA ASN A 813 -1.82 59.77 8.49
C ASN A 813 -0.85 59.44 7.33
N ILE A 814 -1.38 58.81 6.28
CA ILE A 814 -0.66 58.48 5.05
C ILE A 814 -1.55 58.84 3.86
N GLU A 815 -1.06 59.69 2.97
CA GLU A 815 -1.78 60.18 1.80
C GLU A 815 -0.93 60.01 0.55
N LEU A 816 -1.58 59.94 -0.61
CA LEU A 816 -0.91 59.91 -1.90
C LEU A 816 -0.86 61.34 -2.41
N GLU A 817 0.33 61.93 -2.44
CA GLU A 817 0.52 63.26 -3.01
C GLU A 817 0.37 63.20 -4.53
N GLN A 818 -0.42 64.13 -5.09
CA GLN A 818 -0.36 64.42 -6.51
C GLN A 818 0.68 65.51 -6.68
N ASP A 819 1.80 65.21 -7.34
CA ASP A 819 2.71 66.25 -7.81
C ASP A 819 1.94 67.10 -8.84
N THR A 820 1.37 68.22 -8.39
CA THR A 820 1.04 69.31 -9.30
C THR A 820 2.36 69.80 -9.88
N GLU A 821 2.59 69.55 -11.16
CA GLU A 821 3.71 70.16 -11.89
C GLU A 821 3.76 71.66 -11.53
N PRO A 822 4.92 72.19 -11.12
CA PRO A 822 5.04 73.62 -10.92
C PRO A 822 4.87 74.29 -12.29
N SER A 823 3.78 75.06 -12.40
CA SER A 823 3.37 75.87 -13.56
C SER A 823 4.49 76.73 -14.16
#